data_AF-A0A4R9M6V0-F1
#
_entry.id   AF-A0A4R9M6V0-F1
#
_cell.length_a   1.000
_cell.length_b   1.000
_cell.length_c   1.000
_cell.angle_alpha   90.00
_cell.angle_beta   90.00
_cell.angle_gamma   90.00
#
_symmetry.space_group_name_H-M   'P 1'
#
loop_
_entity.id
_entity.type
_entity.pdbx_description
1 polymer ?
#
loop_
_entity_poly.entity_id
_entity_poly.type
_entity_poly.pdbx_seq_one_letter_code
_entity_poly.pdbx_strand_id
1 'polypeptide(L)'
;MIESTISLINNLFSPSYEGFLLVDSKSLKIQIANPSIEKMLGFEKGELLNFSLEEILPQDGLFLRMVNVLNQSDLKNKFLWQLKRKDGKVIHIEFMIRMIRLPGDDESELMAIYVEDKSQIKELEIQINYTQNFLHAIRAVKQVIQEDKDSFTILDTACQFLQKSRQFDFVWGILRDGQQNQTVFYEKEENNELKINVENQLIENPSLLPIQNVLNISDEQFYLYSNESENHRDWCESMNPSGSLKGICIPIAWNGKIYGAFEIVSFQENSFLGEDISILHELGIDIGFAIYSRINEEERFKALKQISYQAKILDTLEIPIFSLDQYLRVQYANVTSLKTLGLSFPELKKLDLIDLLCKEGSVKSSILQKSVNIEIQLTDANGRELSMMFQSSIIRDDNGDFQGLMIILFDFTELKNAQSLIISSEEKLRTIFATMNNGIVVVNEEGIIQDIAPIFKFLLFQVVPLEKGDYIFSFLKRKTQDVLLNAVKESQKTQTILTREFNFQILNEEFSFEIRFIPVRRYSNIEKVIMLVFSDTTEAKRIDRQLIESMKFASIGEIAAGLAHEINNPLQSALLYLDDLIVVGEEDPSERKAILKKVESANLRIRDLVKSLLDLGRMESPNRDLVSPYYILVRASELVEVSCKKKGIEFTRHAGPNLPGIFVRWQEIEQVLINCVVNSINAISEMDPVPKFPKIEIGIDLVRISKKDWVVFSIEDNGPGMSESVLDKAFLPLFTTRREKQGTGLGLSISKKIINEHEGDILIKSKLGEGTKIEIFLPAYSEINE
;
A
#
# COMPACT_ATOMS: atom_id res chain seq x y z
N MET A 1 -86.40 12.35 98.35
CA MET A 1 -86.63 11.74 97.02
C MET A 1 -85.48 12.04 96.06
N ILE A 2 -84.94 13.26 95.98
CA ILE A 2 -83.77 13.57 95.13
C ILE A 2 -82.50 12.85 95.61
N GLU A 3 -82.20 12.84 96.92
CA GLU A 3 -81.03 12.12 97.47
C GLU A 3 -81.08 10.59 97.26
N SER A 4 -82.27 9.98 97.32
CA SER A 4 -82.44 8.55 97.06
C SER A 4 -82.23 8.19 95.59
N THR A 5 -82.61 9.10 94.67
CA THR A 5 -82.40 8.90 93.23
C THR A 5 -80.95 9.13 92.83
N ILE A 6 -80.27 10.11 93.44
CA ILE A 6 -78.83 10.37 93.27
C ILE A 6 -78.00 9.18 93.78
N SER A 7 -78.35 8.62 94.95
CA SER A 7 -77.71 7.41 95.49
C SER A 7 -77.88 6.20 94.55
N LEU A 8 -79.06 6.04 93.93
CA LEU A 8 -79.33 4.97 92.98
C LEU A 8 -78.51 5.10 91.68
N ILE A 9 -78.41 6.32 91.13
CA ILE A 9 -77.61 6.63 89.94
C ILE A 9 -76.13 6.40 90.22
N ASN A 10 -75.62 6.87 91.36
CA ASN A 10 -74.21 6.66 91.74
C ASN A 10 -73.87 5.17 91.90
N ASN A 11 -74.78 4.33 92.42
CA ASN A 11 -74.57 2.89 92.53
C ASN A 11 -74.70 2.16 91.18
N LEU A 12 -75.57 2.61 90.27
CA LEU A 12 -75.75 2.02 88.94
C LEU A 12 -74.56 2.27 88.00
N PHE A 13 -73.91 3.44 88.10
CA PHE A 13 -72.80 3.83 87.22
C PHE A 13 -71.41 3.70 87.86
N SER A 14 -71.32 3.24 89.11
CA SER A 14 -70.03 2.92 89.76
C SER A 14 -69.17 1.86 89.04
N PRO A 15 -69.71 0.88 88.28
CA PRO A 15 -68.89 -0.12 87.59
C PRO A 15 -68.44 0.28 86.17
N SER A 16 -68.85 1.43 85.63
CA SER A 16 -68.52 1.79 84.24
C SER A 16 -67.12 2.40 84.12
N TYR A 17 -66.33 1.93 83.15
CA TYR A 17 -65.06 2.57 82.76
C TYR A 17 -65.25 3.95 82.12
N GLU A 18 -66.48 4.25 81.69
CA GLU A 18 -66.89 5.53 81.13
C GLU A 18 -67.14 6.56 82.26
N GLY A 19 -66.63 7.76 82.04
CA GLY A 19 -66.94 8.94 82.84
C GLY A 19 -68.35 9.45 82.54
N PHE A 20 -69.05 9.91 83.57
CA PHE A 20 -70.40 10.44 83.47
C PHE A 20 -70.52 11.73 84.28
N LEU A 21 -71.02 12.78 83.63
CA LEU A 21 -71.35 14.06 84.24
C LEU A 21 -72.83 14.38 84.00
N LEU A 22 -73.52 14.84 85.04
CA LEU A 22 -74.82 15.47 84.92
C LEU A 22 -74.64 16.95 85.24
N VAL A 23 -74.98 17.80 84.29
CA VAL A 23 -74.72 19.24 84.33
C VAL A 23 -76.04 19.98 84.17
N ASP A 24 -76.25 21.04 84.94
CA ASP A 24 -77.39 21.92 84.71
C ASP A 24 -77.22 22.68 83.38
N SER A 25 -78.19 22.58 82.48
CA SER A 25 -78.02 23.08 81.11
C SER A 25 -77.92 24.61 81.01
N LYS A 26 -78.46 25.35 81.98
CA LYS A 26 -78.46 26.83 82.00
C LYS A 26 -77.25 27.41 82.72
N SER A 27 -76.90 26.84 83.87
CA SER A 27 -75.80 27.32 84.71
C SER A 27 -74.46 26.62 84.45
N LEU A 28 -74.47 25.53 83.67
CA LEU A 28 -73.32 24.66 83.42
C LEU A 28 -72.63 24.11 84.69
N LYS A 29 -73.34 24.15 85.81
CA LYS A 29 -72.85 23.64 87.09
C LYS A 29 -72.98 22.12 87.12
N ILE A 30 -71.89 21.44 87.50
CA ILE A 30 -71.88 19.98 87.61
C ILE A 30 -72.71 19.57 88.83
N GLN A 31 -73.78 18.82 88.59
CA GLN A 31 -74.71 18.32 89.60
C GLN A 31 -74.33 16.92 90.08
N ILE A 32 -73.84 16.07 89.17
CA ILE A 32 -73.39 14.71 89.47
C ILE A 32 -72.13 14.43 88.66
N ALA A 33 -71.13 13.83 89.30
CA ALA A 33 -69.96 13.24 88.67
C ALA A 33 -69.80 11.80 89.18
N ASN A 34 -69.62 10.82 88.30
CA ASN A 34 -69.32 9.46 88.74
C ASN A 34 -67.82 9.33 89.12
N PRO A 35 -67.44 8.34 89.95
CA PRO A 35 -66.04 8.16 90.34
C PRO A 35 -65.06 7.97 89.16
N SER A 36 -65.54 7.46 88.03
CA SER A 36 -64.73 7.22 86.83
C SER A 36 -64.28 8.51 86.15
N ILE A 37 -65.16 9.53 86.03
CA ILE A 37 -64.76 10.84 85.47
C ILE A 37 -63.84 11.60 86.44
N GLU A 38 -64.08 11.47 87.75
CA GLU A 38 -63.22 12.06 88.79
C GLU A 38 -61.81 11.49 88.71
N LYS A 39 -61.68 10.16 88.58
CA LYS A 39 -60.39 9.49 88.39
C LYS A 39 -59.73 9.83 87.05
N MET A 40 -60.51 9.90 85.96
CA MET A 40 -60.02 10.23 84.62
C MET A 40 -59.40 11.64 84.57
N LEU A 41 -60.06 12.62 85.21
CA LEU A 41 -59.58 14.00 85.27
C LEU A 41 -58.61 14.26 86.44
N GLY A 42 -58.51 13.35 87.40
CA GLY A 42 -57.58 13.44 88.53
C GLY A 42 -58.10 14.28 89.71
N PHE A 43 -59.42 14.40 89.87
CA PHE A 43 -60.08 15.07 91.00
C PHE A 43 -60.43 14.08 92.11
N GLU A 44 -60.50 14.57 93.36
CA GLU A 44 -60.98 13.79 94.51
C GLU A 44 -62.52 13.62 94.49
N LYS A 45 -63.03 12.64 95.24
CA LYS A 45 -64.46 12.30 95.23
C LYS A 45 -65.33 13.47 95.71
N GLY A 46 -66.25 13.92 94.87
CA GLY A 46 -67.13 15.07 95.10
C GLY A 46 -66.49 16.42 94.81
N GLU A 47 -65.20 16.48 94.49
CA GLU A 47 -64.48 17.74 94.23
C GLU A 47 -64.97 18.41 92.94
N LEU A 48 -65.29 17.61 91.91
CA LEU A 48 -65.79 18.07 90.62
C LEU A 48 -67.15 18.80 90.70
N LEU A 49 -67.94 18.60 91.75
CA LEU A 49 -69.23 19.29 91.96
C LEU A 49 -69.06 20.79 92.24
N ASN A 50 -67.85 21.22 92.61
CA ASN A 50 -67.55 22.63 92.85
C ASN A 50 -67.15 23.38 91.57
N PHE A 51 -66.95 22.67 90.46
CA PHE A 51 -66.51 23.24 89.18
C PHE A 51 -67.68 23.38 88.21
N SER A 52 -67.59 24.39 87.33
CA SER A 52 -68.41 24.45 86.12
C SER A 52 -67.79 23.62 84.99
N LEU A 53 -68.61 23.20 84.02
CA LEU A 53 -68.13 22.45 82.87
C LEU A 53 -67.12 23.25 82.01
N GLU A 54 -67.19 24.59 82.04
CA GLU A 54 -66.28 25.47 81.30
C GLU A 54 -64.85 25.40 81.85
N GLU A 55 -64.69 25.28 83.16
CA GLU A 55 -63.36 25.28 83.81
C GLU A 55 -62.50 24.06 83.50
N ILE A 56 -63.10 22.97 83.02
CA ILE A 56 -62.41 21.73 82.65
C ILE A 56 -62.14 21.59 81.14
N LEU A 57 -62.57 22.57 80.34
CA LEU A 57 -62.34 22.63 78.90
C LEU A 57 -61.11 23.49 78.58
N PRO A 58 -60.17 23.02 77.73
CA PRO A 58 -58.97 23.77 77.38
C PRO A 58 -59.18 24.88 76.33
N GLN A 59 -60.36 24.99 75.69
CA GLN A 59 -60.67 26.02 74.68
C GLN A 59 -62.00 26.72 74.97
N ASP A 60 -61.95 28.04 75.17
CA ASP A 60 -63.12 28.87 75.46
C ASP A 60 -64.09 28.98 74.26
N GLY A 61 -65.37 28.68 74.50
CA GLY A 61 -66.49 29.10 73.64
C GLY A 61 -66.90 28.21 72.46
N LEU A 62 -66.09 27.23 72.05
CA LEU A 62 -66.43 26.33 70.93
C LEU A 62 -67.43 25.24 71.36
N PHE A 63 -67.29 24.74 72.58
CA PHE A 63 -68.18 23.73 73.18
C PHE A 63 -69.62 24.25 73.36
N LEU A 64 -69.79 25.47 73.89
CA LEU A 64 -71.09 26.14 74.06
C LEU A 64 -71.85 26.33 72.74
N ARG A 65 -71.14 26.70 71.66
CA ARG A 65 -71.73 26.80 70.32
C ARG A 65 -72.20 25.43 69.82
N MET A 66 -71.43 24.37 70.08
CA MET A 66 -71.78 23.02 69.69
C MET A 66 -73.00 22.49 70.47
N VAL A 67 -73.08 22.74 71.77
CA VAL A 67 -74.24 22.40 72.62
C VAL A 67 -75.51 23.10 72.14
N ASN A 68 -75.45 24.39 71.79
CA ASN A 68 -76.60 25.12 71.27
C ASN A 68 -77.10 24.60 69.91
N VAL A 69 -76.20 24.07 69.07
CA VAL A 69 -76.57 23.42 67.79
C VAL A 69 -77.19 22.03 68.04
N LEU A 70 -76.74 21.30 69.08
CA LEU A 70 -77.28 20.00 69.47
C LEU A 70 -78.72 20.07 70.01
N ASN A 71 -79.15 21.22 70.56
CA ASN A 71 -80.55 21.44 70.97
C ASN A 71 -81.57 21.40 69.82
N GLN A 72 -81.13 21.46 68.55
CA GLN A 72 -82.03 21.53 67.39
C GLN A 72 -82.06 20.27 66.53
N SER A 73 -81.31 19.22 66.86
CA SER A 73 -81.23 18.01 66.02
C SER A 73 -81.08 16.72 66.83
N ASP A 74 -81.92 15.73 66.52
CA ASP A 74 -81.97 14.40 67.14
C ASP A 74 -80.80 13.50 66.69
N LEU A 75 -79.57 14.02 66.78
CA LEU A 75 -78.34 13.41 66.28
C LEU A 75 -77.60 12.66 67.39
N LYS A 76 -77.58 11.33 67.28
CA LYS A 76 -76.70 10.42 68.03
C LYS A 76 -75.26 10.52 67.52
N ASN A 77 -74.52 11.57 67.88
CA ASN A 77 -73.11 11.68 67.49
C ASN A 77 -72.19 11.63 68.73
N LYS A 78 -71.15 10.80 68.61
CA LYS A 78 -69.96 10.77 69.47
C LYS A 78 -68.99 11.83 68.96
N PHE A 79 -68.39 12.61 69.84
CA PHE A 79 -67.47 13.69 69.49
C PHE A 79 -66.11 13.48 70.14
N LEU A 80 -65.03 13.54 69.36
CA LEU A 80 -63.68 13.58 69.91
C LEU A 80 -63.36 15.00 70.40
N TRP A 81 -62.75 15.08 71.59
CA TRP A 81 -62.41 16.33 72.24
C TRP A 81 -61.21 16.17 73.17
N GLN A 82 -60.83 17.27 73.80
CA GLN A 82 -59.72 17.37 74.74
C GLN A 82 -60.21 17.91 76.09
N LEU A 83 -59.98 17.19 77.18
CA LEU A 83 -60.23 17.70 78.54
C LEU A 83 -58.93 17.96 79.26
N LYS A 84 -58.95 18.96 80.15
CA LYS A 84 -57.81 19.29 81.00
C LYS A 84 -57.94 18.56 82.34
N ARG A 85 -56.93 17.77 82.68
CA ARG A 85 -56.80 17.13 84.00
C ARG A 85 -56.40 18.16 85.06
N LYS A 86 -56.57 17.81 86.34
CA LYS A 86 -56.15 18.64 87.49
C LYS A 86 -54.65 18.99 87.48
N ASP A 87 -53.81 18.11 86.93
CA ASP A 87 -52.36 18.33 86.77
C ASP A 87 -52.00 19.23 85.56
N GLY A 88 -53.00 19.69 84.80
CA GLY A 88 -52.83 20.51 83.62
C GLY A 88 -52.62 19.75 82.31
N LYS A 89 -52.46 18.41 82.34
CA LYS A 89 -52.33 17.61 81.12
C LYS A 89 -53.66 17.53 80.36
N VAL A 90 -53.56 17.55 79.04
CA VAL A 90 -54.71 17.39 78.15
C VAL A 90 -54.86 15.91 77.82
N ILE A 91 -56.06 15.36 78.01
CA ILE A 91 -56.42 14.01 77.58
C ILE A 91 -57.35 14.07 76.38
N HIS A 92 -57.21 13.11 75.48
CA HIS A 92 -58.11 12.95 74.35
C HIS A 92 -59.28 12.08 74.77
N ILE A 93 -60.48 12.62 74.67
CA ILE A 93 -61.70 11.94 75.05
C ILE A 93 -62.66 11.84 73.87
N GLU A 94 -63.51 10.84 73.89
CA GLU A 94 -64.73 10.82 73.10
C GLU A 94 -65.90 11.08 74.05
N PHE A 95 -66.77 12.06 73.74
CA PHE A 95 -67.95 12.32 74.54
C PHE A 95 -69.26 12.22 73.77
N MET A 96 -70.34 11.98 74.50
CA MET A 96 -71.71 12.00 74.01
C MET A 96 -72.59 12.78 74.97
N ILE A 97 -73.45 13.66 74.45
CA ILE A 97 -74.32 14.52 75.25
C ILE A 97 -75.77 14.11 75.05
N ARG A 98 -76.57 14.07 76.13
CA ARG A 98 -78.01 13.83 76.10
C ARG A 98 -78.76 14.80 77.03
N MET A 99 -79.78 15.47 76.52
CA MET A 99 -80.65 16.34 77.31
C MET A 99 -81.76 15.53 78.00
N ILE A 100 -82.03 15.84 79.27
CA ILE A 100 -83.01 15.19 80.13
C ILE A 100 -83.93 16.26 80.71
N ARG A 101 -85.25 16.13 80.47
CA ARG A 101 -86.30 16.94 81.11
C ARG A 101 -86.88 16.20 82.31
N LEU A 102 -86.99 16.86 83.45
CA LEU A 102 -87.60 16.27 84.64
C LEU A 102 -89.14 16.37 84.55
N PRO A 103 -89.89 15.28 84.77
CA PRO A 103 -91.35 15.32 84.72
C PRO A 103 -91.92 16.08 85.93
N GLY A 104 -92.65 17.17 85.67
CA GLY A 104 -93.37 17.97 86.68
C GLY A 104 -92.81 19.37 86.94
N ASP A 105 -91.76 19.78 86.22
CA ASP A 105 -91.18 21.13 86.28
C ASP A 105 -90.67 21.54 84.89
N ASP A 106 -91.41 22.44 84.20
CA ASP A 106 -91.13 22.82 82.80
C ASP A 106 -89.85 23.67 82.64
N GLU A 107 -89.20 24.11 83.73
CA GLU A 107 -88.02 24.98 83.68
C GLU A 107 -86.66 24.29 83.91
N SER A 108 -86.64 23.02 84.32
CA SER A 108 -85.44 22.30 84.76
C SER A 108 -84.94 21.28 83.70
N GLU A 109 -84.01 21.71 82.82
CA GLU A 109 -83.33 20.85 81.84
C GLU A 109 -81.91 20.47 82.30
N LEU A 110 -81.63 19.17 82.36
CA LEU A 110 -80.32 18.62 82.73
C LEU A 110 -79.60 18.02 81.51
N MET A 111 -78.27 18.15 81.47
CA MET A 111 -77.41 17.61 80.43
C MET A 111 -76.58 16.45 80.97
N ALA A 112 -76.79 15.26 80.44
CA ALA A 112 -76.00 14.08 80.72
C ALA A 112 -74.87 13.93 79.69
N ILE A 113 -73.62 13.90 80.15
CA ILE A 113 -72.41 13.80 79.31
C ILE A 113 -71.69 12.49 79.66
N TYR A 114 -71.57 11.62 78.67
CA TYR A 114 -70.77 10.40 78.73
C TYR A 114 -69.39 10.67 78.14
N VAL A 115 -68.33 10.18 78.76
CA VAL A 115 -66.92 10.46 78.39
C VAL A 115 -66.11 9.16 78.41
N GLU A 116 -65.39 8.89 77.33
CA GLU A 116 -64.47 7.75 77.19
C GLU A 116 -63.06 8.28 76.89
N ASP A 117 -62.02 7.77 77.57
CA ASP A 117 -60.63 8.14 77.29
C ASP A 117 -60.13 7.41 76.03
N LYS A 118 -59.66 8.17 75.03
CA LYS A 118 -59.11 7.68 73.76
C LYS A 118 -57.62 7.99 73.59
N SER A 119 -56.94 8.44 74.64
CA SER A 119 -55.54 8.87 74.56
C SER A 119 -54.59 7.76 74.08
N GLN A 120 -54.75 6.52 74.58
CA GLN A 120 -53.93 5.38 74.14
C GLN A 120 -54.11 5.03 72.65
N ILE A 121 -55.33 5.14 72.12
CA ILE A 121 -55.61 4.86 70.70
C ILE A 121 -54.92 5.90 69.82
N LYS A 122 -54.93 7.17 70.25
CA LYS A 122 -54.26 8.24 69.50
C LYS A 122 -52.75 8.09 69.48
N GLU A 123 -52.14 7.66 70.58
CA GLU A 123 -50.70 7.33 70.63
C GLU A 123 -50.34 6.18 69.70
N LEU A 124 -51.13 5.10 69.67
CA LEU A 124 -50.92 3.97 68.76
C LEU A 124 -51.07 4.37 67.28
N GLU A 125 -52.05 5.22 66.93
CA GLU A 125 -52.20 5.74 65.56
C GLU A 125 -50.98 6.54 65.10
N ILE A 126 -50.39 7.34 66.00
CA ILE A 126 -49.18 8.11 65.71
C ILE A 126 -47.99 7.17 65.48
N GLN A 127 -47.83 6.13 66.31
CA GLN A 127 -46.78 5.12 66.15
C GLN A 127 -46.92 4.31 64.85
N ILE A 128 -48.14 3.89 64.48
CA ILE A 128 -48.36 3.14 63.24
C ILE A 128 -48.02 4.00 62.01
N ASN A 129 -48.47 5.25 61.98
CA ASN A 129 -48.15 6.17 60.88
C ASN A 129 -46.63 6.42 60.79
N TYR A 130 -45.95 6.47 61.94
CA TYR A 130 -44.49 6.56 61.99
C TYR A 130 -43.81 5.37 61.29
N THR A 131 -44.11 4.15 61.74
CA THR A 131 -43.50 2.94 61.17
C THR A 131 -43.78 2.79 59.67
N GLN A 132 -44.99 3.17 59.22
CA GLN A 132 -45.35 3.12 57.80
C GLN A 132 -44.52 4.09 56.95
N ASN A 133 -44.40 5.35 57.36
CA ASN A 133 -43.62 6.34 56.61
C ASN A 133 -42.14 5.95 56.52
N PHE A 134 -41.60 5.38 57.59
CA PHE A 134 -40.21 4.93 57.65
C PHE A 134 -39.94 3.72 56.73
N LEU A 135 -40.83 2.72 56.74
CA LEU A 135 -40.75 1.59 55.79
C LEU A 135 -40.88 2.02 54.33
N HIS A 136 -41.70 3.05 54.05
CA HIS A 136 -41.83 3.61 52.71
C HIS A 136 -40.52 4.27 52.23
N ALA A 137 -39.81 5.00 53.10
CA ALA A 137 -38.52 5.60 52.77
C ALA A 137 -37.49 4.53 52.37
N ILE A 138 -37.36 3.45 53.14
CA ILE A 138 -36.42 2.36 52.86
C ILE A 138 -36.72 1.67 51.53
N ARG A 139 -38.00 1.39 51.25
CA ARG A 139 -38.40 0.78 49.98
C ARG A 139 -38.03 1.67 48.79
N ALA A 140 -38.21 2.98 48.92
CA ALA A 140 -37.86 3.92 47.87
C ALA A 140 -36.35 3.95 47.60
N VAL A 141 -35.52 3.91 48.66
CA VAL A 141 -34.06 3.82 48.51
C VAL A 141 -33.64 2.49 47.88
N LYS A 142 -34.22 1.36 48.30
CA LYS A 142 -33.96 0.05 47.67
C LYS A 142 -34.34 0.03 46.19
N GLN A 143 -35.43 0.70 45.81
CA GLN A 143 -35.82 0.82 44.41
C GLN A 143 -34.79 1.65 43.61
N VAL A 144 -34.30 2.75 44.16
CA VAL A 144 -33.28 3.59 43.53
C VAL A 144 -31.95 2.84 43.34
N ILE A 145 -31.58 2.01 44.32
CA ILE A 145 -30.44 1.09 44.22
C ILE A 145 -30.64 0.11 43.04
N GLN A 146 -31.86 -0.40 42.83
CA GLN A 146 -32.17 -1.30 41.72
C GLN A 146 -32.24 -0.59 40.35
N GLU A 147 -32.51 0.71 40.32
CA GLU A 147 -32.58 1.53 39.10
C GLU A 147 -31.21 1.94 38.53
N ASP A 148 -30.10 1.44 39.10
CA ASP A 148 -28.72 1.61 38.64
C ASP A 148 -28.27 3.09 38.46
N LYS A 149 -28.73 3.94 39.38
CA LYS A 149 -28.32 5.35 39.46
C LYS A 149 -26.92 5.49 40.03
N ASP A 150 -26.28 6.63 39.76
CA ASP A 150 -24.94 6.93 40.26
C ASP A 150 -24.90 7.05 41.80
N SER A 151 -23.72 6.83 42.39
CA SER A 151 -23.50 6.78 43.84
C SER A 151 -24.04 8.03 44.56
N PHE A 152 -23.87 9.21 43.95
CA PHE A 152 -24.38 10.47 44.50
C PHE A 152 -25.90 10.49 44.52
N THR A 153 -26.56 10.15 43.40
CA THR A 153 -28.04 10.08 43.35
C THR A 153 -28.61 9.09 44.36
N ILE A 154 -27.93 7.97 44.64
CA ILE A 154 -28.37 7.01 45.65
C ILE A 154 -28.33 7.65 47.05
N LEU A 155 -27.22 8.30 47.42
CA LEU A 155 -27.10 9.02 48.70
C LEU A 155 -28.13 10.15 48.79
N ASP A 156 -28.26 10.94 47.73
CA ASP A 156 -29.15 12.08 47.65
C ASP A 156 -30.60 11.67 47.89
N THR A 157 -31.03 10.63 47.20
CA THR A 157 -32.38 10.11 47.33
C THR A 157 -32.61 9.54 48.74
N ALA A 158 -31.61 8.86 49.32
CA ALA A 158 -31.69 8.35 50.69
C ALA A 158 -31.89 9.47 51.71
N CYS A 159 -31.05 10.51 51.67
CA CYS A 159 -31.17 11.65 52.57
C CYS A 159 -32.50 12.39 52.38
N GLN A 160 -32.99 12.53 51.14
CA GLN A 160 -34.27 13.17 50.83
C GLN A 160 -35.46 12.40 51.44
N PHE A 161 -35.49 11.07 51.28
CA PHE A 161 -36.59 10.25 51.81
C PHE A 161 -36.56 10.16 53.33
N LEU A 162 -35.37 10.14 53.94
CA LEU A 162 -35.22 10.19 55.39
C LEU A 162 -35.76 11.51 55.94
N GLN A 163 -35.43 12.67 55.36
CA GLN A 163 -35.99 13.96 55.78
C GLN A 163 -37.53 14.00 55.66
N LYS A 164 -38.10 13.44 54.57
CA LYS A 164 -39.56 13.44 54.34
C LYS A 164 -40.37 12.65 55.38
N SER A 165 -39.73 11.83 56.20
CA SER A 165 -40.39 11.08 57.29
C SER A 165 -40.94 11.95 58.44
N ARG A 166 -40.74 13.28 58.37
CA ARG A 166 -41.26 14.35 59.27
C ARG A 166 -40.76 14.36 60.72
N GLN A 167 -39.92 13.41 61.11
CA GLN A 167 -39.35 13.34 62.47
C GLN A 167 -37.89 13.79 62.57
N PHE A 168 -37.14 13.78 61.48
CA PHE A 168 -35.76 14.27 61.46
C PHE A 168 -35.74 15.73 61.07
N ASP A 169 -35.06 16.54 61.88
CA ASP A 169 -34.99 17.98 61.66
C ASP A 169 -33.89 18.32 60.64
N PHE A 170 -32.84 17.48 60.57
CA PHE A 170 -31.78 17.60 59.58
C PHE A 170 -31.17 16.24 59.20
N VAL A 171 -30.95 16.01 57.90
CA VAL A 171 -30.30 14.82 57.36
C VAL A 171 -29.26 15.26 56.34
N TRP A 172 -28.04 14.78 56.47
CA TRP A 172 -26.99 15.06 55.50
C TRP A 172 -26.05 13.88 55.34
N GLY A 173 -25.28 13.85 54.26
CA GLY A 173 -24.33 12.77 54.03
C GLY A 173 -23.15 13.19 53.18
N ILE A 174 -22.12 12.34 53.20
CA ILE A 174 -20.85 12.54 52.52
C ILE A 174 -20.39 11.23 51.87
N LEU A 175 -20.03 11.30 50.60
CA LEU A 175 -19.37 10.23 49.86
C LEU A 175 -17.91 10.58 49.62
N ARG A 176 -17.02 9.61 49.82
CA ARG A 176 -15.59 9.71 49.56
C ARG A 176 -15.30 9.15 48.16
N ASP A 177 -15.27 10.02 47.16
CA ASP A 177 -14.87 9.66 45.79
C ASP A 177 -13.44 10.17 45.49
N GLY A 178 -12.44 9.37 45.86
CA GLY A 178 -11.04 9.53 45.45
C GLY A 178 -10.36 10.88 45.77
N GLN A 179 -10.67 11.92 45.00
CA GLN A 179 -10.07 13.27 45.09
C GLN A 179 -11.04 14.36 45.57
N GLN A 180 -12.36 14.14 45.60
CA GLN A 180 -13.34 15.11 46.13
C GLN A 180 -14.44 14.42 46.95
N ASN A 181 -14.72 14.97 48.13
CA ASN A 181 -15.87 14.55 48.92
C ASN A 181 -17.14 15.19 48.34
N GLN A 182 -18.15 14.39 48.06
CA GLN A 182 -19.46 14.89 47.64
C GLN A 182 -20.40 14.89 48.84
N THR A 183 -21.04 16.03 49.11
CA THR A 183 -21.94 16.20 50.25
C THR A 183 -23.37 16.48 49.80
N VAL A 184 -24.33 15.99 50.58
CA VAL A 184 -25.77 16.23 50.36
C VAL A 184 -26.41 16.69 51.67
N PHE A 185 -27.33 17.67 51.63
CA PHE A 185 -27.96 18.27 52.80
C PHE A 185 -29.48 18.40 52.61
N TYR A 186 -30.26 18.05 53.65
CA TYR A 186 -31.72 18.16 53.67
C TYR A 186 -32.23 18.60 55.07
N GLU A 187 -32.92 19.75 55.13
CA GLU A 187 -33.50 20.35 56.35
C GLU A 187 -35.02 20.28 56.36
N LYS A 188 -35.63 20.22 57.55
CA LYS A 188 -37.10 20.21 57.72
C LYS A 188 -37.76 21.57 57.48
N GLU A 189 -37.07 22.67 57.78
CA GLU A 189 -37.49 24.04 57.48
C GLU A 189 -36.59 24.62 56.37
N GLU A 190 -37.15 25.34 55.40
CA GLU A 190 -36.40 25.92 54.27
C GLU A 190 -35.57 27.16 54.64
N ASN A 191 -35.00 27.21 55.85
CA ASN A 191 -34.21 28.35 56.33
C ASN A 191 -32.70 28.21 56.07
N ASN A 192 -32.21 27.01 55.71
CA ASN A 192 -30.81 26.69 55.36
C ASN A 192 -29.75 27.02 56.45
N GLU A 193 -30.17 27.36 57.68
CA GLU A 193 -29.24 27.74 58.74
C GLU A 193 -28.35 26.56 59.18
N LEU A 194 -28.92 25.35 59.23
CA LEU A 194 -28.20 24.15 59.69
C LEU A 194 -27.14 23.71 58.66
N LYS A 195 -27.46 23.79 57.38
CA LYS A 195 -26.56 23.53 56.26
C LYS A 195 -25.37 24.48 56.28
N ILE A 196 -25.62 25.78 56.44
CA ILE A 196 -24.55 26.79 56.48
C ILE A 196 -23.60 26.50 57.66
N ASN A 197 -24.14 26.12 58.82
CA ASN A 197 -23.32 25.72 59.98
C ASN A 197 -22.44 24.50 59.67
N VAL A 198 -22.98 23.48 59.02
CA VAL A 198 -22.22 22.26 58.67
C VAL A 198 -21.18 22.56 57.59
N GLU A 199 -21.52 23.34 56.56
CA GLU A 199 -20.59 23.74 55.49
C GLU A 199 -19.42 24.57 56.03
N ASN A 200 -19.68 25.50 56.96
CA ASN A 200 -18.63 26.28 57.61
C ASN A 200 -17.70 25.39 58.45
N GLN A 201 -18.26 24.46 59.23
CA GLN A 201 -17.46 23.55 60.06
C GLN A 201 -16.68 22.51 59.24
N LEU A 202 -17.20 22.07 58.10
CA LEU A 202 -16.46 21.22 57.13
C LEU A 202 -15.20 21.91 56.60
N ILE A 203 -15.20 23.25 56.48
CA ILE A 203 -14.06 24.05 56.00
C ILE A 203 -13.12 24.42 57.14
N GLU A 204 -13.66 24.88 58.27
CA GLU A 204 -12.85 25.43 59.37
C GLU A 204 -12.21 24.35 60.25
N ASN A 205 -12.96 23.34 60.67
CA ASN A 205 -12.48 22.27 61.56
C ASN A 205 -13.25 20.95 61.33
N PRO A 206 -13.01 20.25 60.21
CA PRO A 206 -13.78 19.05 59.84
C PRO A 206 -13.72 17.94 60.89
N SER A 207 -12.63 17.84 61.66
CA SER A 207 -12.44 16.83 62.72
C SER A 207 -13.40 16.95 63.90
N LEU A 208 -14.08 18.09 64.07
CA LEU A 208 -15.05 18.31 65.16
C LEU A 208 -16.45 17.77 64.81
N LEU A 209 -16.69 17.44 63.54
CA LEU A 209 -17.97 16.90 63.07
C LEU A 209 -18.15 15.46 63.55
N PRO A 210 -19.30 15.11 64.17
CA PRO A 210 -19.58 13.74 64.62
C PRO A 210 -19.45 12.69 63.51
N ILE A 211 -19.83 13.04 62.27
CA ILE A 211 -19.70 12.13 61.11
C ILE A 211 -18.26 11.64 60.88
N GLN A 212 -17.24 12.40 61.28
CA GLN A 212 -15.84 11.99 61.12
C GLN A 212 -15.45 10.81 62.00
N ASN A 213 -16.12 10.61 63.14
CA ASN A 213 -15.84 9.45 64.00
C ASN A 213 -16.13 8.16 63.23
N VAL A 214 -17.22 8.12 62.47
CA VAL A 214 -17.57 6.97 61.65
C VAL A 214 -16.65 6.85 60.44
N LEU A 215 -16.30 7.95 59.79
CA LEU A 215 -15.48 7.93 58.59
C LEU A 215 -14.01 7.55 58.85
N ASN A 216 -13.50 7.71 60.08
CA ASN A 216 -12.09 7.47 60.42
C ASN A 216 -11.85 6.15 61.17
N ILE A 217 -12.92 5.46 61.58
CA ILE A 217 -12.86 4.16 62.25
C ILE A 217 -13.03 3.05 61.21
N SER A 218 -12.37 1.90 61.40
CA SER A 218 -12.48 0.74 60.48
C SER A 218 -13.61 -0.23 60.84
N ASP A 219 -14.16 -0.11 62.03
CA ASP A 219 -15.34 -0.84 62.47
C ASP A 219 -16.59 -0.16 61.88
N GLU A 220 -17.41 -0.91 61.14
CA GLU A 220 -18.67 -0.46 60.48
C GLU A 220 -19.78 -0.10 61.51
N GLN A 221 -19.43 0.55 62.61
CA GLN A 221 -20.31 0.94 63.70
C GLN A 221 -20.88 2.34 63.48
N PHE A 222 -22.14 2.51 63.88
CA PHE A 222 -22.77 3.83 63.95
C PHE A 222 -22.27 4.60 65.17
N TYR A 223 -22.38 5.92 65.12
CA TYR A 223 -22.02 6.81 66.23
C TYR A 223 -23.23 7.63 66.68
N LEU A 224 -23.61 7.54 67.95
CA LEU A 224 -24.71 8.29 68.55
C LEU A 224 -24.15 9.40 69.44
N TYR A 225 -24.66 10.62 69.32
CA TYR A 225 -24.29 11.75 70.15
C TYR A 225 -25.50 12.58 70.59
N SER A 226 -25.36 13.31 71.69
CA SER A 226 -26.38 14.21 72.23
C SER A 226 -25.72 15.38 72.98
N ASN A 227 -26.52 16.34 73.46
CA ASN A 227 -26.04 17.45 74.30
C ASN A 227 -25.29 17.00 75.57
N GLU A 228 -25.46 15.74 76.01
CA GLU A 228 -24.78 15.16 77.16
C GLU A 228 -23.41 14.54 76.82
N SER A 229 -23.06 14.43 75.53
CA SER A 229 -21.81 13.83 75.06
C SER A 229 -20.63 14.81 75.19
N GLU A 230 -19.62 14.48 76.00
CA GLU A 230 -18.45 15.36 76.27
C GLU A 230 -17.70 15.80 75.00
N ASN A 231 -17.59 14.94 73.99
CA ASN A 231 -16.77 15.20 72.80
C ASN A 231 -17.45 16.07 71.72
N HIS A 232 -18.78 16.25 71.78
CA HIS A 232 -19.54 16.98 70.75
C HIS A 232 -20.55 17.97 71.35
N ARG A 233 -20.34 18.37 72.61
CA ARG A 233 -21.20 19.36 73.28
C ARG A 233 -21.25 20.69 72.52
N ASP A 234 -20.08 21.21 72.14
CA ASP A 234 -19.95 22.47 71.39
C ASP A 234 -20.65 22.39 70.03
N TRP A 235 -20.58 21.23 69.36
CA TRP A 235 -21.31 20.98 68.11
C TRP A 235 -22.82 20.99 68.33
N CYS A 236 -23.32 20.30 69.38
CA CYS A 236 -24.74 20.27 69.70
C CYS A 236 -25.28 21.67 70.07
N GLU A 237 -24.52 22.43 70.86
CA GLU A 237 -24.86 23.81 71.25
C GLU A 237 -24.86 24.77 70.05
N SER A 238 -23.96 24.57 69.08
CA SER A 238 -23.95 25.36 67.83
C SER A 238 -25.15 25.09 66.93
N MET A 239 -25.67 23.85 66.95
CA MET A 239 -26.78 23.41 66.10
C MET A 239 -28.16 23.68 66.73
N ASN A 240 -28.29 23.61 68.06
CA ASN A 240 -29.51 23.99 68.78
C ASN A 240 -29.19 24.62 70.15
N PRO A 241 -28.97 25.95 70.21
CA PRO A 241 -28.50 26.64 71.43
C PRO A 241 -29.45 26.62 72.63
N SER A 242 -30.74 26.30 72.41
CA SER A 242 -31.79 26.46 73.41
C SER A 242 -32.68 25.21 73.61
N GLY A 243 -32.32 24.08 72.99
CA GLY A 243 -33.10 22.84 73.06
C GLY A 243 -32.24 21.57 73.10
N SER A 244 -32.88 20.43 73.27
CA SER A 244 -32.23 19.13 73.20
C SER A 244 -31.93 18.75 71.75
N LEU A 245 -30.77 18.13 71.51
CA LEU A 245 -30.37 17.60 70.21
C LEU A 245 -29.81 16.19 70.40
N LYS A 246 -30.26 15.28 69.54
CA LYS A 246 -29.68 13.95 69.36
C LYS A 246 -29.33 13.78 67.89
N GLY A 247 -28.20 13.16 67.61
CA GLY A 247 -27.83 12.80 66.26
C GLY A 247 -27.20 11.42 66.16
N ILE A 248 -27.35 10.80 65.00
CA ILE A 248 -26.77 9.51 64.67
C ILE A 248 -26.03 9.60 63.34
N CYS A 249 -24.79 9.09 63.33
CA CYS A 249 -23.98 8.95 62.13
C CYS A 249 -23.93 7.47 61.73
N ILE A 250 -24.31 7.17 60.49
CA ILE A 250 -24.34 5.82 59.92
C ILE A 250 -23.25 5.69 58.84
N PRO A 251 -22.37 4.68 58.93
CA PRO A 251 -21.40 4.41 57.87
C PRO A 251 -22.09 3.86 56.62
N ILE A 252 -21.65 4.33 55.46
CA ILE A 252 -21.89 3.67 54.18
C ILE A 252 -20.67 2.80 53.92
N ALA A 253 -20.75 1.54 54.35
CA ALA A 253 -19.63 0.62 54.33
C ALA A 253 -20.01 -0.74 53.74
N TRP A 254 -19.03 -1.40 53.13
CA TRP A 254 -19.16 -2.77 52.68
C TRP A 254 -17.80 -3.47 52.71
N ASN A 255 -17.75 -4.69 53.25
CA ASN A 255 -16.54 -5.51 53.35
C ASN A 255 -15.33 -4.79 53.98
N GLY A 256 -15.55 -4.04 55.07
CA GLY A 256 -14.49 -3.35 55.81
C GLY A 256 -13.95 -2.09 55.12
N LYS A 257 -14.59 -1.63 54.03
CA LYS A 257 -14.28 -0.36 53.36
C LYS A 257 -15.44 0.62 53.54
N ILE A 258 -15.13 1.83 54.00
CA ILE A 258 -16.08 2.93 54.15
C ILE A 258 -16.06 3.80 52.90
N TYR A 259 -17.19 3.89 52.22
CA TYR A 259 -17.41 4.70 51.02
C TYR A 259 -17.96 6.09 51.37
N GLY A 260 -18.52 6.25 52.55
CA GLY A 260 -19.12 7.49 53.02
C GLY A 260 -19.84 7.31 54.35
N ALA A 261 -20.63 8.31 54.72
CA ALA A 261 -21.52 8.23 55.87
C ALA A 261 -22.69 9.21 55.70
N PHE A 262 -23.78 9.00 56.43
CA PHE A 262 -24.83 10.00 56.58
C PHE A 262 -25.15 10.22 58.05
N GLU A 263 -25.52 11.46 58.39
CA GLU A 263 -25.85 11.93 59.72
C GLU A 263 -27.29 12.41 59.75
N ILE A 264 -28.02 11.98 60.78
CA ILE A 264 -29.43 12.30 61.01
C ILE A 264 -29.53 12.96 62.37
N VAL A 265 -30.19 14.12 62.43
CA VAL A 265 -30.33 14.96 63.63
C VAL A 265 -31.81 15.18 63.94
N SER A 266 -32.14 15.11 65.22
CA SER A 266 -33.48 15.38 65.75
C SER A 266 -33.42 16.21 67.03
N PHE A 267 -34.36 17.15 67.17
CA PHE A 267 -34.55 18.01 68.33
C PHE A 267 -35.59 17.46 69.33
N GLN A 268 -36.12 16.25 69.10
CA GLN A 268 -37.05 15.59 70.02
C GLN A 268 -36.30 14.69 71.02
N GLU A 269 -36.61 14.79 72.31
CA GLU A 269 -35.95 14.03 73.39
C GLU A 269 -36.06 12.50 73.22
N ASN A 270 -37.16 12.01 72.63
CA ASN A 270 -37.44 10.57 72.44
C ASN A 270 -37.05 10.03 71.05
N SER A 271 -36.07 10.62 70.38
CA SER A 271 -35.60 10.18 69.06
C SER A 271 -34.58 9.04 69.13
N PHE A 272 -34.55 8.20 68.10
CA PHE A 272 -33.61 7.08 67.90
C PHE A 272 -33.76 5.96 68.94
N LEU A 273 -34.91 5.28 68.94
CA LEU A 273 -35.11 4.06 69.72
C LEU A 273 -34.36 2.88 69.06
N GLY A 274 -34.12 1.79 69.79
CA GLY A 274 -33.24 0.70 69.33
C GLY A 274 -33.62 0.06 67.99
N GLU A 275 -34.91 0.00 67.65
CA GLU A 275 -35.39 -0.51 66.36
C GLU A 275 -35.07 0.44 65.19
N ASP A 276 -35.13 1.75 65.42
CA ASP A 276 -34.84 2.77 64.40
C ASP A 276 -33.37 2.71 63.98
N ILE A 277 -32.48 2.54 64.95
CA ILE A 277 -31.02 2.49 64.75
C ILE A 277 -30.63 1.29 63.90
N SER A 278 -31.20 0.11 64.18
CA SER A 278 -30.90 -1.11 63.43
C SER A 278 -31.26 -0.96 61.95
N ILE A 279 -32.40 -0.33 61.67
CA ILE A 279 -32.89 -0.18 60.30
C ILE A 279 -32.08 0.87 59.53
N LEU A 280 -31.69 1.97 60.18
CA LEU A 280 -30.81 2.97 59.58
C LEU A 280 -29.43 2.37 59.27
N HIS A 281 -28.91 1.52 60.15
CA HIS A 281 -27.65 0.81 59.95
C HIS A 281 -27.72 -0.16 58.75
N GLU A 282 -28.80 -0.96 58.64
CA GLU A 282 -29.04 -1.80 57.46
C GLU A 282 -29.08 -0.98 56.16
N LEU A 283 -29.70 0.21 56.20
CA LEU A 283 -29.74 1.11 55.05
C LEU A 283 -28.33 1.56 54.62
N GLY A 284 -27.46 1.87 55.58
CA GLY A 284 -26.06 2.20 55.31
C GLY A 284 -25.28 1.07 54.64
N ILE A 285 -25.51 -0.17 55.07
CA ILE A 285 -24.93 -1.38 54.48
C ILE A 285 -25.45 -1.59 53.05
N ASP A 286 -26.77 -1.49 52.83
CA ASP A 286 -27.39 -1.68 51.51
C ASP A 286 -26.89 -0.66 50.48
N ILE A 287 -26.73 0.61 50.89
CA ILE A 287 -26.13 1.65 50.03
C ILE A 287 -24.65 1.35 49.78
N GLY A 288 -23.91 0.89 50.80
CA GLY A 288 -22.51 0.50 50.67
C GLY A 288 -22.28 -0.60 49.65
N PHE A 289 -23.12 -1.65 49.67
CA PHE A 289 -23.08 -2.73 48.69
C PHE A 289 -23.31 -2.24 47.25
N ALA A 290 -24.32 -1.38 47.05
CA ALA A 290 -24.66 -0.83 45.74
C ALA A 290 -23.48 -0.07 45.11
N ILE A 291 -22.82 0.78 45.91
CA ILE A 291 -21.64 1.54 45.47
C ILE A 291 -20.46 0.61 45.15
N TYR A 292 -20.19 -0.39 45.99
CA TYR A 292 -19.13 -1.37 45.75
C TYR A 292 -19.31 -2.13 44.43
N SER A 293 -20.53 -2.63 44.18
CA SER A 293 -20.83 -3.40 42.97
C SER A 293 -20.53 -2.59 41.71
N ARG A 294 -20.90 -1.31 41.71
CA ARG A 294 -20.73 -0.40 40.56
C ARG A 294 -19.26 -0.10 40.27
N ILE A 295 -18.46 0.21 41.30
CA ILE A 295 -17.03 0.51 41.14
C ILE A 295 -16.30 -0.70 40.51
N ASN A 296 -16.59 -1.91 40.98
CA ASN A 296 -15.98 -3.13 40.43
C ASN A 296 -16.41 -3.42 38.99
N GLU A 297 -17.68 -3.17 38.65
CA GLU A 297 -18.17 -3.38 37.29
C GLU A 297 -17.50 -2.41 36.30
N GLU A 298 -17.32 -1.15 36.68
CA GLU A 298 -16.58 -0.17 35.87
C GLU A 298 -15.12 -0.56 35.68
N GLU A 299 -14.42 -0.99 36.72
CA GLU A 299 -13.03 -1.46 36.62
C GLU A 299 -12.91 -2.67 35.69
N ARG A 300 -13.84 -3.64 35.83
CA ARG A 300 -13.91 -4.80 34.94
C ARG A 300 -14.15 -4.38 33.48
N PHE A 301 -15.06 -3.44 33.24
CA PHE A 301 -15.35 -2.93 31.91
C PHE A 301 -14.13 -2.21 31.30
N LYS A 302 -13.42 -1.39 32.09
CA LYS A 302 -12.18 -0.72 31.68
C LYS A 302 -11.09 -1.73 31.29
N ALA A 303 -10.88 -2.76 32.10
CA ALA A 303 -9.92 -3.82 31.82
C ALA A 303 -10.26 -4.59 30.52
N LEU A 304 -11.53 -4.95 30.33
CA LEU A 304 -12.01 -5.60 29.09
C LEU A 304 -11.81 -4.71 27.87
N LYS A 305 -12.08 -3.41 28.00
CA LYS A 305 -11.88 -2.43 26.92
C LYS A 305 -10.40 -2.29 26.56
N GLN A 306 -9.49 -2.32 27.55
CA GLN A 306 -8.05 -2.28 27.34
C GLN A 306 -7.56 -3.54 26.60
N ILE A 307 -8.00 -4.72 27.02
CA ILE A 307 -7.67 -5.99 26.34
C ILE A 307 -8.21 -5.98 24.90
N SER A 308 -9.47 -5.54 24.70
CA SER A 308 -10.07 -5.43 23.36
C SER A 308 -9.31 -4.44 22.47
N TYR A 309 -8.84 -3.32 23.02
CA TYR A 309 -8.05 -2.34 22.29
C TYR A 309 -6.67 -2.90 21.89
N GLN A 310 -5.98 -3.60 22.80
CA GLN A 310 -4.72 -4.28 22.49
C GLN A 310 -4.87 -5.34 21.39
N ALA A 311 -5.92 -6.15 21.45
CA ALA A 311 -6.24 -7.11 20.38
C ALA A 311 -6.49 -6.40 19.03
N LYS A 312 -7.26 -5.30 19.04
CA LYS A 312 -7.49 -4.50 17.83
C LYS A 312 -6.22 -3.91 17.22
N ILE A 313 -5.25 -3.47 18.03
CA ILE A 313 -3.96 -3.00 17.51
C ILE A 313 -3.28 -4.12 16.73
N LEU A 314 -3.21 -5.34 17.28
CA LEU A 314 -2.62 -6.49 16.60
C LEU A 314 -3.38 -6.89 15.33
N ASP A 315 -4.69 -6.65 15.28
CA ASP A 315 -5.52 -6.85 14.08
C ASP A 315 -5.32 -5.79 12.99
N THR A 316 -4.87 -4.59 13.33
CA THR A 316 -4.52 -3.57 12.32
C THR A 316 -3.20 -3.85 11.60
N LEU A 317 -2.36 -4.74 12.14
CA LEU A 317 -1.09 -5.09 11.53
C LEU A 317 -1.30 -6.00 10.32
N GLU A 318 -0.76 -5.61 9.17
CA GLU A 318 -0.80 -6.38 7.90
C GLU A 318 0.21 -7.54 7.87
N ILE A 319 0.66 -8.01 9.04
CA ILE A 319 1.54 -9.15 9.21
C ILE A 319 0.81 -10.28 9.97
N PRO A 320 0.93 -11.54 9.54
CA PRO A 320 0.41 -12.67 10.32
C PRO A 320 1.08 -12.76 11.70
N ILE A 321 0.28 -12.64 12.76
CA ILE A 321 0.71 -12.79 14.15
C ILE A 321 -0.08 -13.92 14.81
N PHE A 322 0.61 -14.75 15.58
CA PHE A 322 0.05 -15.81 16.40
C PHE A 322 0.60 -15.73 17.82
N SER A 323 -0.25 -16.00 18.81
CA SER A 323 0.18 -16.25 20.20
C SER A 323 -0.22 -17.66 20.61
N LEU A 324 0.74 -18.37 21.20
CA LEU A 324 0.61 -19.74 21.68
C LEU A 324 0.80 -19.76 23.20
N ASP A 325 0.08 -20.63 23.90
CA ASP A 325 0.30 -20.88 25.32
C ASP A 325 1.52 -21.78 25.61
N GLN A 326 1.75 -22.04 26.89
CA GLN A 326 2.80 -22.93 27.39
C GLN A 326 2.74 -24.37 26.83
N TYR A 327 1.61 -24.79 26.27
CA TYR A 327 1.40 -26.10 25.65
C TYR A 327 1.39 -26.03 24.11
N LEU A 328 1.82 -24.91 23.53
CA LEU A 328 1.85 -24.66 22.09
C LEU A 328 0.47 -24.65 21.44
N ARG A 329 -0.59 -24.28 22.18
CA ARG A 329 -1.94 -24.13 21.62
C ARG A 329 -2.22 -22.68 21.28
N VAL A 330 -2.87 -22.44 20.14
CA VAL A 330 -3.16 -21.09 19.65
C VAL A 330 -4.15 -20.38 20.58
N GLN A 331 -3.69 -19.34 21.26
CA GLN A 331 -4.49 -18.45 22.09
C GLN A 331 -5.02 -17.26 21.31
N TYR A 332 -4.26 -16.79 20.32
CA TYR A 332 -4.60 -15.64 19.50
C TYR A 332 -4.04 -15.80 18.09
N ALA A 333 -4.81 -15.35 17.09
CA ALA A 333 -4.37 -15.17 15.72
C ALA A 333 -5.07 -13.93 15.18
N ASN A 334 -4.31 -12.98 14.64
CA ASN A 334 -4.90 -11.76 14.10
C ASN A 334 -5.65 -12.02 12.79
N VAL A 335 -6.46 -11.05 12.34
CA VAL A 335 -7.25 -11.17 11.10
C VAL A 335 -6.36 -11.52 9.89
N THR A 336 -5.16 -10.96 9.80
CA THR A 336 -4.21 -11.23 8.73
C THR A 336 -3.78 -12.70 8.72
N SER A 337 -3.42 -13.27 9.88
CA SER A 337 -3.08 -14.69 10.02
C SER A 337 -4.17 -15.64 9.51
N LEU A 338 -5.44 -15.36 9.87
CA LEU A 338 -6.57 -16.18 9.45
C LEU A 338 -6.80 -16.11 7.94
N LYS A 339 -6.65 -14.91 7.34
CA LYS A 339 -6.75 -14.71 5.88
C LYS A 339 -5.63 -15.41 5.13
N THR A 340 -4.38 -15.30 5.60
CA THR A 340 -3.22 -15.92 4.96
C THR A 340 -3.35 -17.44 4.94
N LEU A 341 -3.78 -18.05 6.06
CA LEU A 341 -3.98 -19.50 6.16
C LEU A 341 -5.29 -20.00 5.55
N GLY A 342 -6.29 -19.11 5.36
CA GLY A 342 -7.62 -19.50 4.89
C GLY A 342 -8.44 -20.32 5.90
N LEU A 343 -8.07 -20.26 7.18
CA LEU A 343 -8.67 -21.05 8.25
C LEU A 343 -9.45 -20.16 9.22
N SER A 344 -10.53 -20.69 9.78
CA SER A 344 -11.21 -20.03 10.91
C SER A 344 -10.45 -20.27 12.21
N PHE A 345 -10.58 -19.35 13.18
CA PHE A 345 -9.93 -19.49 14.48
C PHE A 345 -10.28 -20.79 15.22
N PRO A 346 -11.54 -21.29 15.21
CA PRO A 346 -11.87 -22.59 15.79
C PRO A 346 -11.20 -23.80 15.12
N GLU A 347 -10.93 -23.73 13.81
CA GLU A 347 -10.21 -24.77 13.08
C GLU A 347 -8.72 -24.73 13.43
N LEU A 348 -8.14 -23.53 13.47
CA LEU A 348 -6.74 -23.32 13.83
C LEU A 348 -6.41 -23.86 15.23
N LYS A 349 -7.32 -23.72 16.20
CA LYS A 349 -7.16 -24.28 17.55
C LYS A 349 -7.07 -25.81 17.62
N LYS A 350 -7.55 -26.53 16.60
CA LYS A 350 -7.53 -28.00 16.56
C LYS A 350 -6.28 -28.55 15.89
N LEU A 351 -5.51 -27.68 15.22
CA LEU A 351 -4.32 -28.03 14.47
C LEU A 351 -3.08 -27.68 15.27
N ASP A 352 -1.98 -28.40 15.00
CA ASP A 352 -0.67 -28.00 15.50
C ASP A 352 -0.11 -26.92 14.56
N LEU A 353 -0.07 -25.68 15.05
CA LEU A 353 0.38 -24.54 14.25
C LEU A 353 1.84 -24.69 13.81
N ILE A 354 2.70 -25.27 14.65
CA ILE A 354 4.12 -25.41 14.32
C ILE A 354 4.30 -26.45 13.22
N ASP A 355 3.60 -27.58 13.30
CA ASP A 355 3.69 -28.61 12.26
C ASP A 355 3.05 -28.14 10.93
N LEU A 356 2.06 -27.25 11.00
CA LEU A 356 1.45 -26.62 9.81
C LEU A 356 2.41 -25.63 9.12
N LEU A 357 3.11 -24.80 9.89
CA LEU A 357 4.02 -23.77 9.36
C LEU A 357 5.41 -24.35 9.00
N CYS A 358 5.90 -25.31 9.78
CA CYS A 358 7.23 -25.87 9.69
C CYS A 358 7.15 -27.40 9.60
N LYS A 359 7.42 -27.97 8.42
CA LYS A 359 7.41 -29.43 8.22
C LYS A 359 8.60 -30.16 8.88
N GLU A 360 9.57 -29.43 9.42
CA GLU A 360 10.77 -30.00 10.07
C GLU A 360 10.59 -30.11 11.59
N GLY A 361 10.58 -31.35 12.11
CA GLY A 361 10.41 -31.63 13.54
C GLY A 361 11.51 -31.09 14.47
N SER A 362 12.67 -30.68 13.92
CA SER A 362 13.79 -30.07 14.66
C SER A 362 13.44 -28.68 15.21
N VAL A 363 12.57 -27.95 14.51
CA VAL A 363 12.21 -26.56 14.81
C VAL A 363 11.43 -26.45 16.13
N LYS A 364 10.52 -27.41 16.40
CA LYS A 364 9.66 -27.44 17.60
C LYS A 364 10.46 -27.46 18.91
N SER A 365 11.56 -28.22 18.94
CA SER A 365 12.47 -28.29 20.09
C SER A 365 13.29 -27.01 20.29
N SER A 366 13.60 -26.32 19.19
CA SER A 366 14.44 -25.10 19.21
C SER A 366 13.65 -23.87 19.65
N ILE A 367 12.39 -23.76 19.24
CA ILE A 367 11.50 -22.63 19.56
C ILE A 367 11.21 -22.55 21.08
N LEU A 368 11.18 -23.69 21.78
CA LEU A 368 10.97 -23.74 23.23
C LEU A 368 12.19 -23.24 24.04
N GLN A 369 13.39 -23.22 23.45
CA GLN A 369 14.63 -22.87 24.14
C GLN A 369 15.11 -21.45 23.82
N LYS A 370 14.91 -20.98 22.58
CA LYS A 370 15.38 -19.67 22.11
C LYS A 370 14.46 -19.12 21.01
N SER A 371 14.58 -17.82 20.74
CA SER A 371 13.98 -17.23 19.55
C SER A 371 14.56 -17.86 18.28
N VAL A 372 13.69 -18.22 17.36
CA VAL A 372 14.06 -18.85 16.08
C VAL A 372 13.62 -17.92 14.95
N ASN A 373 14.52 -17.70 14.00
CA ASN A 373 14.27 -16.97 12.77
C ASN A 373 14.70 -17.84 11.58
N ILE A 374 13.75 -18.33 10.79
CA ILE A 374 14.00 -19.27 9.68
C ILE A 374 13.12 -18.94 8.48
N GLU A 375 13.60 -19.26 7.28
CA GLU A 375 12.80 -19.21 6.06
C GLU A 375 11.90 -20.43 5.95
N ILE A 376 10.61 -20.21 5.66
CA ILE A 376 9.64 -21.26 5.40
C ILE A 376 8.91 -21.00 4.07
N GLN A 377 8.45 -22.08 3.45
CA GLN A 377 7.55 -22.02 2.29
C GLN A 377 6.15 -22.35 2.76
N LEU A 378 5.22 -21.45 2.51
CA LEU A 378 3.83 -21.58 2.93
C LEU A 378 2.92 -21.44 1.72
N THR A 379 1.90 -22.29 1.62
CA THR A 379 0.87 -22.15 0.60
C THR A 379 -0.31 -21.41 1.20
N ASP A 380 -0.72 -20.30 0.58
CA ASP A 380 -1.88 -19.52 1.03
C ASP A 380 -3.21 -20.22 0.72
N ALA A 381 -4.30 -19.64 1.22
CA ALA A 381 -5.67 -20.11 0.97
C ALA A 381 -6.05 -20.23 -0.52
N ASN A 382 -5.38 -19.47 -1.39
CA ASN A 382 -5.63 -19.42 -2.83
C ASN A 382 -4.70 -20.37 -3.62
N GLY A 383 -3.86 -21.15 -2.94
CA GLY A 383 -2.90 -22.05 -3.57
C GLY A 383 -1.60 -21.38 -4.06
N ARG A 384 -1.32 -20.14 -3.66
CA ARG A 384 -0.07 -19.43 -3.99
C ARG A 384 1.04 -19.86 -3.04
N GLU A 385 2.22 -20.17 -3.57
CA GLU A 385 3.42 -20.38 -2.77
C GLU A 385 4.00 -19.03 -2.34
N LEU A 386 4.11 -18.84 -1.02
CA LEU A 386 4.67 -17.65 -0.37
C LEU A 386 5.95 -18.05 0.35
N SER A 387 7.02 -17.27 0.11
CA SER A 387 8.24 -17.34 0.89
C SER A 387 8.09 -16.43 2.11
N MET A 388 7.96 -17.06 3.28
CA MET A 388 7.71 -16.38 4.55
C MET A 388 8.92 -16.52 5.48
N MET A 389 9.27 -15.44 6.16
CA MET A 389 10.22 -15.47 7.26
C MET A 389 9.46 -15.77 8.55
N PHE A 390 9.72 -16.93 9.15
CA PHE A 390 9.16 -17.34 10.42
C PHE A 390 10.02 -16.80 11.55
N GLN A 391 9.46 -15.93 12.38
CA GLN A 391 10.10 -15.44 13.59
C GLN A 391 9.30 -15.82 14.82
N SER A 392 9.96 -16.45 15.79
CA SER A 392 9.36 -16.81 17.08
C SER A 392 10.08 -16.12 18.24
N SER A 393 9.31 -15.62 19.19
CA SER A 393 9.76 -14.98 20.41
C SER A 393 9.10 -15.62 21.62
N ILE A 394 9.87 -15.88 22.67
CA ILE A 394 9.38 -16.50 23.90
C ILE A 394 8.77 -15.43 24.82
N ILE A 395 7.56 -15.70 25.31
CA ILE A 395 6.87 -14.88 26.32
C ILE A 395 7.15 -15.49 27.69
N ARG A 396 7.68 -14.69 28.61
CA ARG A 396 7.97 -15.07 30.00
C ARG A 396 7.18 -14.19 30.96
N ASP A 397 6.90 -14.72 32.15
CA ASP A 397 6.35 -13.92 33.25
C ASP A 397 7.44 -13.11 33.98
N ASP A 398 7.03 -12.34 34.99
CA ASP A 398 7.94 -11.52 35.81
C ASP A 398 8.96 -12.36 36.61
N ASN A 399 8.70 -13.66 36.79
CA ASN A 399 9.60 -14.61 37.44
C ASN A 399 10.55 -15.32 36.46
N GLY A 400 10.39 -15.09 35.15
CA GLY A 400 11.18 -15.70 34.09
C GLY A 400 10.65 -17.04 33.59
N ASP A 401 9.50 -17.50 34.09
CA ASP A 401 8.87 -18.76 33.68
C ASP A 401 8.22 -18.65 32.30
N PHE A 402 8.26 -19.74 31.54
CA PHE A 402 7.72 -19.80 30.18
C PHE A 402 6.19 -19.73 30.19
N GLN A 403 5.61 -18.67 29.63
CA GLN A 403 4.15 -18.55 29.47
C GLN A 403 3.65 -18.92 28.08
N GLY A 404 4.49 -18.81 27.06
CA GLY A 404 4.09 -19.10 25.69
C GLY A 404 5.03 -18.52 24.64
N LEU A 405 4.53 -18.46 23.41
CA LEU A 405 5.28 -17.98 22.25
C LEU A 405 4.47 -16.96 21.45
N MET A 406 5.18 -15.99 20.88
CA MET A 406 4.67 -15.13 19.82
C MET A 406 5.34 -15.53 18.52
N ILE A 407 4.56 -15.77 17.47
CA ILE A 407 5.05 -16.05 16.13
C ILE A 407 4.61 -14.94 15.21
N ILE A 408 5.54 -14.44 14.40
CA ILE A 408 5.29 -13.45 13.35
C ILE A 408 5.80 -14.03 12.04
N LEU A 409 5.02 -13.89 10.97
CA LEU A 409 5.42 -14.23 9.61
C LEU A 409 5.61 -12.95 8.80
N PHE A 410 6.75 -12.82 8.12
CA PHE A 410 6.99 -11.73 7.17
C PHE A 410 7.04 -12.27 5.74
N ASP A 411 6.18 -11.77 4.87
CA ASP A 411 6.27 -12.06 3.45
C ASP A 411 7.46 -11.32 2.85
N PHE A 412 8.40 -12.07 2.28
CA PHE A 412 9.54 -11.52 1.56
C PHE A 412 9.62 -12.08 0.13
N THR A 413 8.50 -12.59 -0.39
CA THR A 413 8.41 -13.22 -1.71
C THR A 413 8.83 -12.26 -2.81
N GLU A 414 8.35 -11.00 -2.79
CA GLU A 414 8.75 -10.00 -3.79
C GLU A 414 10.25 -9.69 -3.73
N LEU A 415 10.80 -9.56 -2.51
CA LEU A 415 12.23 -9.29 -2.32
C LEU A 415 13.09 -10.45 -2.81
N LYS A 416 12.71 -11.70 -2.49
CA LYS A 416 13.41 -12.92 -2.93
C LYS A 416 13.32 -13.10 -4.45
N ASN A 417 12.17 -12.81 -5.04
CA ASN A 417 11.97 -12.85 -6.48
C ASN A 417 12.82 -11.79 -7.19
N ALA A 418 12.83 -10.55 -6.68
CA ALA A 418 13.66 -9.48 -7.22
C ALA A 418 15.16 -9.82 -7.13
N GLN A 419 15.61 -10.35 -5.99
CA GLN A 419 17.00 -10.78 -5.82
C GLN A 419 17.35 -11.92 -6.80
N SER A 420 16.48 -12.92 -6.93
CA SER A 420 16.67 -14.03 -7.87
C SER A 420 16.67 -13.56 -9.32
N LEU A 421 15.83 -12.58 -9.67
CA LEU A 421 15.81 -11.92 -10.97
C LEU A 421 17.11 -11.18 -11.26
N ILE A 422 17.66 -10.46 -10.28
CA ILE A 422 18.95 -9.76 -10.40
C ILE A 422 20.06 -10.78 -10.63
N ILE A 423 20.17 -11.81 -9.79
CA ILE A 423 21.19 -12.86 -9.92
C ILE A 423 21.06 -13.54 -11.29
N SER A 424 19.84 -13.95 -11.69
CA SER A 424 19.60 -14.55 -13.00
C SER A 424 19.94 -13.61 -14.15
N SER A 425 19.64 -12.32 -14.03
CA SER A 425 19.99 -11.31 -15.03
C SER A 425 21.50 -11.10 -15.12
N GLU A 426 22.21 -11.06 -13.98
CA GLU A 426 23.66 -10.93 -13.92
C GLU A 426 24.35 -12.15 -14.53
N GLU A 427 23.92 -13.36 -14.19
CA GLU A 427 24.42 -14.60 -14.80
C GLU A 427 24.14 -14.65 -16.31
N LYS A 428 22.94 -14.23 -16.74
CA LYS A 428 22.59 -14.12 -18.17
C LYS A 428 23.52 -13.14 -18.88
N LEU A 429 23.71 -11.94 -18.34
CA LEU A 429 24.62 -10.94 -18.92
C LEU A 429 26.05 -11.47 -18.97
N ARG A 430 26.54 -12.06 -17.87
CA ARG A 430 27.89 -12.65 -17.80
C ARG A 430 28.06 -13.77 -18.83
N THR A 431 27.04 -14.60 -19.04
CA THR A 431 27.04 -15.66 -20.06
C THR A 431 27.04 -15.05 -21.47
N ILE A 432 26.19 -14.06 -21.75
CA ILE A 432 26.16 -13.35 -23.03
C ILE A 432 27.54 -12.75 -23.34
N PHE A 433 28.12 -11.99 -22.41
CA PHE A 433 29.44 -11.39 -22.59
C PHE A 433 30.56 -12.42 -22.72
N ALA A 434 30.48 -13.56 -22.02
CA ALA A 434 31.45 -14.65 -22.15
C ALA A 434 31.31 -15.47 -23.45
N THR A 435 30.12 -15.47 -24.06
CA THR A 435 29.89 -16.10 -25.39
C THR A 435 30.26 -15.18 -26.55
N MET A 436 30.19 -13.86 -26.37
CA MET A 436 30.72 -12.90 -27.33
C MET A 436 32.24 -13.00 -27.33
N ASN A 437 32.84 -13.45 -28.44
CA ASN A 437 34.30 -13.57 -28.58
C ASN A 437 34.99 -12.21 -28.78
N ASN A 438 34.62 -11.22 -27.96
CA ASN A 438 35.10 -9.86 -28.03
C ASN A 438 35.93 -9.53 -26.78
N GLY A 439 36.95 -8.71 -26.92
CA GLY A 439 37.61 -8.06 -25.78
C GLY A 439 36.91 -6.74 -25.48
N ILE A 440 36.50 -6.50 -24.23
CA ILE A 440 35.91 -5.21 -23.84
C ILE A 440 36.82 -4.55 -22.82
N VAL A 441 37.28 -3.35 -23.13
CA VAL A 441 38.16 -2.55 -22.28
C VAL A 441 37.64 -1.13 -22.20
N VAL A 442 37.58 -0.56 -21.01
CA VAL A 442 37.22 0.84 -20.80
C VAL A 442 38.48 1.65 -20.55
N VAL A 443 38.68 2.72 -21.31
CA VAL A 443 39.86 3.59 -21.24
C VAL A 443 39.49 5.06 -21.06
N ASN A 444 40.44 5.88 -20.60
CA ASN A 444 40.31 7.33 -20.55
C ASN A 444 40.80 8.02 -21.86
N GLU A 445 40.82 9.36 -21.88
CA GLU A 445 41.25 10.17 -23.05
C GLU A 445 42.70 9.87 -23.48
N GLU A 446 43.55 9.46 -22.54
CA GLU A 446 44.95 9.11 -22.77
C GLU A 446 45.17 7.63 -23.14
N GLY A 447 44.12 6.80 -23.22
CA GLY A 447 44.24 5.37 -23.52
C GLY A 447 44.69 4.50 -22.34
N ILE A 448 44.56 5.01 -21.11
CA ILE A 448 44.84 4.28 -19.86
C ILE A 448 43.59 3.47 -19.46
N ILE A 449 43.81 2.20 -19.16
CA ILE A 449 42.77 1.25 -18.81
C ILE A 449 42.14 1.61 -17.45
N GLN A 450 40.83 1.83 -17.45
CA GLN A 450 40.01 2.06 -16.26
C GLN A 450 39.33 0.78 -15.77
N ASP A 451 38.95 -0.08 -16.71
CA ASP A 451 38.28 -1.34 -16.42
C ASP A 451 38.50 -2.32 -17.57
N ILE A 452 38.55 -3.61 -17.26
CA ILE A 452 38.70 -4.69 -18.25
C ILE A 452 37.60 -5.70 -17.96
N ALA A 453 36.75 -5.97 -18.95
CA ALA A 453 35.78 -7.05 -18.80
C ALA A 453 36.54 -8.38 -18.68
N PRO A 454 36.28 -9.21 -17.66
CA PRO A 454 36.97 -10.48 -17.46
C PRO A 454 36.51 -11.49 -18.52
N ILE A 455 37.11 -11.41 -19.70
CA ILE A 455 36.85 -12.30 -20.83
C ILE A 455 38.10 -13.16 -21.02
N PHE A 456 38.11 -14.32 -20.33
CA PHE A 456 39.18 -15.32 -20.43
C PHE A 456 39.36 -15.88 -21.86
N LYS A 457 38.47 -15.57 -22.81
CA LYS A 457 38.44 -16.15 -24.16
C LYS A 457 38.94 -15.24 -25.28
N PHE A 458 39.15 -13.94 -25.05
CA PHE A 458 39.65 -13.08 -26.12
C PHE A 458 41.14 -13.35 -26.35
N LEU A 459 41.46 -13.93 -27.51
CA LEU A 459 42.78 -14.48 -27.84
C LEU A 459 43.93 -13.50 -27.58
N LEU A 460 43.73 -12.21 -27.87
CA LEU A 460 44.73 -11.16 -27.68
C LEU A 460 45.13 -10.97 -26.21
N PHE A 461 44.16 -11.07 -25.29
CA PHE A 461 44.39 -10.88 -23.84
C PHE A 461 44.87 -12.15 -23.14
N GLN A 462 44.86 -13.30 -23.81
CA GLN A 462 45.57 -14.49 -23.34
C GLN A 462 47.08 -14.37 -23.55
N VAL A 463 47.51 -13.58 -24.55
CA VAL A 463 48.92 -13.41 -24.93
C VAL A 463 49.52 -12.14 -24.34
N VAL A 464 48.73 -11.07 -24.16
CA VAL A 464 49.17 -9.80 -23.59
C VAL A 464 48.55 -9.61 -22.20
N PRO A 465 49.33 -9.64 -21.11
CA PRO A 465 48.83 -9.32 -19.78
C PRO A 465 48.57 -7.81 -19.71
N LEU A 466 47.30 -7.43 -19.54
CA LEU A 466 46.90 -6.05 -19.35
C LEU A 466 46.18 -5.93 -18.01
N GLU A 467 46.59 -4.96 -17.20
CA GLU A 467 45.96 -4.64 -15.94
C GLU A 467 45.37 -3.23 -15.95
N LYS A 468 44.56 -2.94 -14.94
CA LYS A 468 44.02 -1.59 -14.74
C LYS A 468 45.17 -0.62 -14.46
N GLY A 469 45.21 0.49 -15.21
CA GLY A 469 46.29 1.48 -15.15
C GLY A 469 47.33 1.35 -16.26
N ASP A 470 47.34 0.26 -17.02
CA ASP A 470 48.23 0.10 -18.16
C ASP A 470 47.75 0.89 -19.39
N TYR A 471 48.67 1.14 -20.32
CA TYR A 471 48.36 1.72 -21.62
C TYR A 471 47.92 0.63 -22.60
N ILE A 472 46.69 0.72 -23.11
CA ILE A 472 46.05 -0.34 -23.89
C ILE A 472 46.77 -0.69 -25.20
N PHE A 473 47.45 0.27 -25.85
CA PHE A 473 48.07 0.03 -27.16
C PHE A 473 49.56 -0.34 -27.08
N SER A 474 50.09 -0.63 -25.89
CA SER A 474 51.53 -0.88 -25.65
C SER A 474 52.12 -2.00 -26.52
N PHE A 475 51.34 -3.02 -26.87
CA PHE A 475 51.76 -4.17 -27.67
C PHE A 475 51.83 -3.92 -29.19
N LEU A 476 51.34 -2.77 -29.68
CA LEU A 476 51.30 -2.43 -31.11
C LEU A 476 52.54 -1.63 -31.57
N LYS A 477 52.81 -1.62 -32.89
CA LYS A 477 53.86 -0.78 -33.48
C LYS A 477 53.53 0.71 -33.28
N ARG A 478 54.55 1.55 -33.07
CA ARG A 478 54.41 2.99 -32.77
C ARG A 478 53.50 3.76 -33.75
N LYS A 479 53.66 3.49 -35.05
CA LYS A 479 52.80 4.09 -36.11
C LYS A 479 51.31 3.75 -35.93
N THR A 480 50.99 2.57 -35.41
CA THR A 480 49.61 2.10 -35.19
C THR A 480 49.07 2.60 -33.85
N GLN A 481 49.92 2.73 -32.83
CA GLN A 481 49.56 3.35 -31.54
C GLN A 481 49.04 4.77 -31.74
N ASP A 482 49.74 5.59 -32.52
CA ASP A 482 49.35 6.99 -32.78
C ASP A 482 47.99 7.07 -33.49
N VAL A 483 47.73 6.17 -34.45
CA VAL A 483 46.45 6.11 -35.18
C VAL A 483 45.30 5.74 -34.25
N LEU A 484 45.47 4.74 -33.37
CA LEU A 484 44.42 4.31 -32.45
C LEU A 484 44.20 5.31 -31.33
N LEU A 485 45.25 5.95 -30.80
CA LEU A 485 45.11 7.02 -29.81
C LEU A 485 44.39 8.24 -30.39
N ASN A 486 44.68 8.60 -31.65
CA ASN A 486 43.93 9.64 -32.34
C ASN A 486 42.46 9.24 -32.49
N ALA A 487 42.14 7.97 -32.78
CA ALA A 487 40.77 7.49 -32.85
C ALA A 487 40.05 7.55 -31.48
N VAL A 488 40.73 7.30 -30.36
CA VAL A 488 40.20 7.53 -29.00
C VAL A 488 39.80 9.01 -28.85
N LYS A 489 40.74 9.93 -29.10
CA LYS A 489 40.50 11.38 -28.95
C LYS A 489 39.42 11.90 -29.89
N GLU A 490 39.41 11.40 -31.13
CA GLU A 490 38.44 11.76 -32.15
C GLU A 490 37.03 11.30 -31.74
N SER A 491 36.85 10.02 -31.40
CA SER A 491 35.57 9.48 -30.95
C SER A 491 35.03 10.21 -29.72
N GLN A 492 35.91 10.59 -28.80
CA GLN A 492 35.53 11.39 -27.63
C GLN A 492 35.04 12.79 -27.99
N LYS A 493 35.75 13.47 -28.90
CA LYS A 493 35.42 14.84 -29.33
C LYS A 493 34.15 14.88 -30.16
N THR A 494 33.99 13.94 -31.09
CA THR A 494 32.83 13.86 -32.01
C THR A 494 31.62 13.21 -31.37
N GLN A 495 31.80 12.45 -30.28
CA GLN A 495 30.77 11.61 -29.66
C GLN A 495 30.18 10.58 -30.65
N THR A 496 30.96 10.16 -31.65
CA THR A 496 30.57 9.15 -32.64
C THR A 496 31.32 7.84 -32.42
N ILE A 497 30.70 6.74 -32.86
CA ILE A 497 31.34 5.43 -32.87
C ILE A 497 32.33 5.41 -34.04
N LEU A 498 33.58 5.07 -33.76
CA LEU A 498 34.60 4.84 -34.78
C LEU A 498 34.97 3.36 -34.82
N THR A 499 35.27 2.87 -36.00
CA THR A 499 35.76 1.51 -36.22
C THR A 499 37.12 1.58 -36.89
N ARG A 500 38.11 0.85 -36.36
CA ARG A 500 39.43 0.69 -36.98
C ARG A 500 39.82 -0.77 -36.99
N GLU A 501 40.36 -1.21 -38.12
CA GLU A 501 40.89 -2.55 -38.28
C GLU A 501 42.42 -2.53 -38.17
N PHE A 502 42.98 -3.59 -37.59
CA PHE A 502 44.42 -3.79 -37.57
C PHE A 502 44.77 -5.27 -37.68
N ASN A 503 45.92 -5.54 -38.29
CA ASN A 503 46.48 -6.88 -38.37
C ASN A 503 47.59 -7.02 -37.33
N PHE A 504 47.60 -8.16 -36.65
CA PHE A 504 48.58 -8.50 -35.64
C PHE A 504 49.12 -9.90 -35.89
N GLN A 505 50.44 -10.07 -35.81
CA GLN A 505 51.08 -11.35 -36.10
C GLN A 505 51.53 -12.00 -34.78
N ILE A 506 51.00 -13.18 -34.48
CA ILE A 506 51.35 -13.98 -33.30
C ILE A 506 51.94 -15.29 -33.81
N LEU A 507 53.17 -15.65 -33.40
CA LEU A 507 53.79 -16.94 -33.73
C LEU A 507 53.75 -17.31 -35.23
N ASN A 508 53.97 -16.34 -36.12
CA ASN A 508 53.87 -16.44 -37.60
C ASN A 508 52.45 -16.59 -38.20
N GLU A 509 51.39 -16.58 -37.41
CA GLU A 509 50.02 -16.51 -37.91
C GLU A 509 49.51 -15.05 -37.89
N GLU A 510 48.81 -14.65 -38.95
CA GLU A 510 48.25 -13.30 -39.10
C GLU A 510 46.80 -13.29 -38.62
N PHE A 511 46.53 -12.49 -37.59
CA PHE A 511 45.19 -12.28 -37.03
C PHE A 511 44.68 -10.90 -37.42
N SER A 512 43.40 -10.80 -37.76
CA SER A 512 42.74 -9.54 -38.08
C SER A 512 41.72 -9.18 -37.00
N PHE A 513 41.95 -8.04 -36.35
CA PHE A 513 41.11 -7.54 -35.28
C PHE A 513 40.44 -6.22 -35.70
N GLU A 514 39.17 -6.08 -35.32
CA GLU A 514 38.39 -4.85 -35.43
C GLU A 514 38.27 -4.21 -34.03
N ILE A 515 38.54 -2.91 -33.89
CA ILE A 515 38.30 -2.16 -32.66
C ILE A 515 37.19 -1.16 -32.92
N ARG A 516 36.11 -1.24 -32.13
CA ARG A 516 35.10 -0.20 -32.03
C ARG A 516 35.36 0.69 -30.84
N PHE A 517 35.39 1.99 -31.09
CA PHE A 517 35.57 3.07 -30.11
C PHE A 517 34.19 3.65 -29.82
N ILE A 518 33.67 3.38 -28.62
CA ILE A 518 32.32 3.78 -28.23
C ILE A 518 32.42 4.78 -27.08
N PRO A 519 32.04 6.06 -27.29
CA PRO A 519 32.10 7.06 -26.25
C PRO A 519 30.99 6.83 -25.23
N VAL A 520 31.35 6.75 -23.94
CA VAL A 520 30.41 6.54 -22.84
C VAL A 520 30.43 7.78 -21.95
N ARG A 521 29.30 8.49 -21.90
CA ARG A 521 29.18 9.77 -21.17
C ARG A 521 29.49 9.64 -19.68
N ARG A 522 29.01 8.56 -19.06
CA ARG A 522 29.21 8.26 -17.64
C ARG A 522 29.27 6.75 -17.42
N TYR A 523 30.35 6.28 -16.82
CA TYR A 523 30.50 4.90 -16.35
C TYR A 523 30.88 4.96 -14.87
N SER A 524 29.98 4.49 -14.00
CA SER A 524 30.11 4.61 -12.54
C SER A 524 30.36 6.07 -12.09
N ASN A 525 31.58 6.37 -11.62
CA ASN A 525 32.02 7.68 -11.11
C ASN A 525 32.99 8.42 -12.04
N ILE A 526 33.28 7.89 -13.23
CA ILE A 526 34.24 8.50 -14.16
C ILE A 526 33.47 9.11 -15.33
N GLU A 527 33.67 10.41 -15.55
CA GLU A 527 33.12 11.12 -16.69
C GLU A 527 34.05 11.00 -17.89
N LYS A 528 33.48 10.95 -19.10
CA LYS A 528 34.19 10.92 -20.39
C LYS A 528 35.15 9.72 -20.55
N VAL A 529 34.62 8.51 -20.55
CA VAL A 529 35.39 7.29 -20.87
C VAL A 529 35.03 6.75 -22.25
N ILE A 530 35.92 5.94 -22.81
CA ILE A 530 35.72 5.25 -24.08
C ILE A 530 35.74 3.75 -23.84
N MET A 531 34.70 3.07 -24.31
CA MET A 531 34.65 1.62 -24.35
C MET A 531 35.22 1.14 -25.69
N LEU A 532 36.30 0.37 -25.61
CA LEU A 532 36.92 -0.32 -26.73
C LEU A 532 36.37 -1.74 -26.80
N VAL A 533 35.78 -2.09 -27.95
CA VAL A 533 35.32 -3.44 -28.22
C VAL A 533 36.19 -4.02 -29.33
N PHE A 534 37.04 -4.96 -28.97
CA PHE A 534 37.88 -5.72 -29.87
C PHE A 534 37.11 -6.95 -30.37
N SER A 535 37.02 -7.14 -31.67
CA SER A 535 36.38 -8.30 -32.30
C SER A 535 37.39 -9.03 -33.19
N ASP A 536 37.48 -10.35 -33.04
CA ASP A 536 38.28 -11.19 -33.94
C ASP A 536 37.49 -11.46 -35.22
N THR A 537 38.04 -11.02 -36.36
CA THR A 537 37.41 -11.15 -37.68
C THR A 537 38.18 -12.11 -38.59
N THR A 538 39.13 -12.85 -38.04
CA THR A 538 40.07 -13.68 -38.80
C THR A 538 39.34 -14.77 -39.60
N GLU A 539 38.43 -15.54 -38.97
CA GLU A 539 37.65 -16.56 -39.67
C GLU A 539 36.67 -15.97 -40.68
N ALA A 540 35.98 -14.88 -40.33
CA ALA A 540 35.05 -14.21 -41.23
C ALA A 540 35.75 -13.77 -42.52
N LYS A 541 36.90 -13.10 -42.41
CA LYS A 541 37.71 -12.72 -43.58
C LYS A 541 38.25 -13.91 -44.37
N ARG A 542 38.59 -15.02 -43.69
CA ARG A 542 39.02 -16.26 -44.36
C ARG A 542 37.89 -16.87 -45.17
N ILE A 543 36.68 -16.93 -44.60
CA ILE A 543 35.47 -17.44 -45.27
C ILE A 543 35.08 -16.52 -46.42
N ASP A 544 35.10 -15.20 -46.25
CA ASP A 544 34.81 -14.25 -47.33
C ASP A 544 35.78 -14.41 -48.50
N ARG A 545 37.07 -14.58 -48.21
CA ARG A 545 38.07 -14.86 -49.26
C ARG A 545 37.78 -16.18 -49.97
N GLN A 546 37.42 -17.23 -49.24
CA GLN A 546 37.03 -18.52 -49.83
C GLN A 546 35.74 -18.43 -50.64
N LEU A 547 34.75 -17.63 -50.20
CA LEU A 547 33.51 -17.38 -50.93
C LEU A 547 33.78 -16.61 -52.22
N ILE A 548 34.63 -15.59 -52.19
CA ILE A 548 35.05 -14.85 -53.39
C ILE A 548 35.75 -15.79 -54.38
N GLU A 549 36.64 -16.65 -53.91
CA GLU A 549 37.28 -17.68 -54.74
C GLU A 549 36.25 -18.67 -55.31
N SER A 550 35.32 -19.17 -54.49
CA SER A 550 34.26 -20.09 -54.92
C SER A 550 33.31 -19.46 -55.94
N MET A 551 32.88 -18.21 -55.73
CA MET A 551 32.06 -17.45 -56.69
C MET A 551 32.80 -17.24 -58.01
N LYS A 552 34.13 -17.00 -57.95
CA LYS A 552 34.99 -16.92 -59.12
C LYS A 552 35.02 -18.26 -59.88
N PHE A 553 35.19 -19.38 -59.17
CA PHE A 553 35.16 -20.72 -59.77
C PHE A 553 33.79 -21.12 -60.34
N ALA A 554 32.69 -20.79 -59.65
CA ALA A 554 31.33 -21.05 -60.13
C ALA A 554 31.05 -20.28 -61.44
N SER A 555 31.44 -19.00 -61.50
CA SER A 555 31.33 -18.18 -62.72
C SER A 555 32.19 -18.76 -63.87
N ILE A 556 33.40 -19.27 -63.56
CA ILE A 556 34.24 -19.95 -64.55
C ILE A 556 33.58 -21.25 -65.04
N GLY A 557 32.92 -22.01 -64.17
CA GLY A 557 32.23 -23.25 -64.53
C GLY A 557 31.07 -23.06 -65.50
N GLU A 558 30.28 -22.00 -65.32
CA GLU A 558 29.16 -21.65 -66.20
C GLU A 558 29.66 -21.20 -67.58
N ILE A 559 30.74 -20.41 -67.62
CA ILE A 559 31.44 -20.01 -68.85
C ILE A 559 32.07 -21.22 -69.56
N ALA A 560 32.68 -22.15 -68.80
CA ALA A 560 33.33 -23.33 -69.35
C ALA A 560 32.36 -24.27 -70.07
N ALA A 561 31.13 -24.43 -69.56
CA ALA A 561 30.10 -25.24 -70.21
C ALA A 561 29.62 -24.64 -71.54
N GLY A 562 29.39 -23.32 -71.59
CA GLY A 562 29.04 -22.60 -72.83
C GLY A 562 30.19 -22.62 -73.84
N LEU A 563 31.43 -22.49 -73.37
CA LEU A 563 32.63 -22.50 -74.20
C LEU A 563 32.94 -23.88 -74.76
N ALA A 564 32.71 -24.96 -74.00
CA ALA A 564 32.88 -26.32 -74.51
C ALA A 564 32.00 -26.55 -75.74
N HIS A 565 30.75 -26.06 -75.71
CA HIS A 565 29.88 -26.07 -76.88
C HIS A 565 30.40 -25.19 -78.03
N GLU A 566 30.90 -23.99 -77.74
CA GLU A 566 31.41 -23.10 -78.78
C GLU A 566 32.77 -23.49 -79.37
N ILE A 567 33.59 -24.27 -78.68
CA ILE A 567 34.82 -24.89 -79.21
C ILE A 567 34.48 -26.13 -80.02
N ASN A 568 33.54 -26.95 -79.55
CA ASN A 568 33.11 -28.15 -80.26
C ASN A 568 32.52 -27.81 -81.64
N ASN A 569 31.83 -26.68 -81.79
CA ASN A 569 31.23 -26.27 -83.07
C ASN A 569 32.24 -26.06 -84.23
N PRO A 570 33.25 -25.18 -84.14
CA PRO A 570 34.28 -25.04 -85.17
C PRO A 570 35.15 -26.30 -85.30
N LEU A 571 35.33 -27.07 -84.22
CA LEU A 571 36.05 -28.35 -84.29
C LEU A 571 35.29 -29.37 -85.15
N GLN A 572 33.98 -29.51 -84.93
CA GLN A 572 33.11 -30.36 -85.75
C GLN A 572 33.09 -29.90 -87.21
N SER A 573 33.07 -28.59 -87.43
CA SER A 573 33.14 -28.00 -88.78
C SER A 573 34.48 -28.31 -89.46
N ALA A 574 35.60 -28.22 -88.73
CA ALA A 574 36.93 -28.58 -89.23
C ALA A 574 37.02 -30.07 -89.58
N LEU A 575 36.45 -30.95 -88.75
CA LEU A 575 36.37 -32.39 -89.03
C LEU A 575 35.56 -32.67 -90.30
N LEU A 576 34.40 -32.03 -90.46
CA LEU A 576 33.58 -32.19 -91.66
C LEU A 576 34.31 -31.69 -92.93
N TYR A 577 35.00 -30.55 -92.85
CA TYR A 577 35.81 -30.06 -93.98
C TYR A 577 36.99 -31.01 -94.28
N LEU A 578 37.55 -31.69 -93.28
CA LEU A 578 38.56 -32.71 -93.52
C LEU A 578 37.96 -33.96 -94.19
N ASP A 579 36.75 -34.37 -93.83
CA ASP A 579 36.02 -35.45 -94.51
C ASP A 579 35.71 -35.08 -95.98
N ASP A 580 35.26 -33.85 -96.24
CA ASP A 580 35.07 -33.33 -97.60
C ASP A 580 36.39 -33.38 -98.41
N LEU A 581 37.52 -33.06 -97.77
CA LEU A 581 38.85 -33.12 -98.40
C LEU A 581 39.26 -34.56 -98.79
N ILE A 582 38.78 -35.57 -98.05
CA ILE A 582 39.03 -36.99 -98.35
C ILE A 582 38.19 -37.44 -99.54
N VAL A 583 36.98 -36.91 -99.70
CA VAL A 583 36.05 -37.25 -100.81
C VAL A 583 36.45 -36.55 -102.12
N VAL A 584 37.01 -35.34 -102.06
CA VAL A 584 37.51 -34.62 -103.23
C VAL A 584 38.82 -35.26 -103.73
N GLY A 585 38.77 -35.88 -104.92
CA GLY A 585 39.92 -36.48 -105.58
C GLY A 585 41.07 -35.49 -105.86
N GLU A 586 42.27 -36.00 -106.14
CA GLU A 586 43.48 -35.18 -106.33
C GLU A 586 43.45 -34.27 -107.59
N GLU A 587 42.41 -34.37 -108.42
CA GLU A 587 42.31 -33.74 -109.74
C GLU A 587 41.87 -32.26 -109.71
N ASP A 588 41.32 -31.74 -108.60
CA ASP A 588 41.03 -30.30 -108.42
C ASP A 588 41.82 -29.67 -107.24
N PRO A 589 43.03 -29.15 -107.52
CA PRO A 589 43.87 -28.47 -106.51
C PRO A 589 43.24 -27.19 -105.94
N SER A 590 42.33 -26.54 -106.67
CA SER A 590 41.74 -25.26 -106.26
C SER A 590 40.67 -25.48 -105.20
N GLU A 591 39.84 -26.52 -105.37
CA GLU A 591 38.81 -26.91 -104.40
C GLU A 591 39.43 -27.44 -103.10
N ARG A 592 40.45 -28.32 -103.18
CA ARG A 592 41.21 -28.79 -102.00
C ARG A 592 41.83 -27.63 -101.21
N LYS A 593 42.40 -26.64 -101.91
CA LYS A 593 42.98 -25.45 -101.26
C LYS A 593 41.92 -24.59 -100.57
N ALA A 594 40.72 -24.50 -101.15
CA ALA A 594 39.60 -23.80 -100.52
C ALA A 594 39.12 -24.50 -99.24
N ILE A 595 39.05 -25.83 -99.26
CA ILE A 595 38.70 -26.66 -98.09
C ILE A 595 39.76 -26.54 -96.98
N LEU A 596 41.04 -26.64 -97.31
CA LEU A 596 42.14 -26.45 -96.35
C LEU A 596 42.11 -25.07 -95.69
N LYS A 597 41.78 -24.01 -96.44
CA LYS A 597 41.59 -22.67 -95.87
C LYS A 597 40.41 -22.59 -94.89
N LYS A 598 39.32 -23.34 -95.13
CA LYS A 598 38.19 -23.43 -94.20
C LYS A 598 38.60 -24.12 -92.89
N VAL A 599 39.39 -25.21 -92.98
CA VAL A 599 39.97 -25.89 -91.80
C VAL A 599 40.89 -24.96 -91.02
N GLU A 600 41.79 -24.24 -91.72
CA GLU A 600 42.67 -23.26 -91.10
C GLU A 600 41.87 -22.17 -90.37
N SER A 601 40.84 -21.61 -90.99
CA SER A 601 39.97 -20.60 -90.37
C SER A 601 39.24 -21.14 -89.13
N ALA A 602 38.81 -22.40 -89.12
CA ALA A 602 38.17 -23.02 -87.98
C ALA A 602 39.17 -23.21 -86.81
N ASN A 603 40.40 -23.63 -87.09
CA ASN A 603 41.47 -23.78 -86.10
C ASN A 603 41.93 -22.43 -85.52
N LEU A 604 42.05 -21.39 -86.35
CA LEU A 604 42.35 -20.03 -85.89
C LEU A 604 41.26 -19.52 -84.93
N ARG A 605 39.99 -19.79 -85.23
CA ARG A 605 38.87 -19.44 -84.34
C ARG A 605 38.95 -20.15 -82.99
N ILE A 606 39.28 -21.45 -82.97
CA ILE A 606 39.48 -22.19 -81.72
C ILE A 606 40.62 -21.58 -80.90
N ARG A 607 41.77 -21.29 -81.55
CA ARG A 607 42.93 -20.68 -80.90
C ARG A 607 42.57 -19.34 -80.26
N ASP A 608 41.85 -18.49 -80.98
CA ASP A 608 41.49 -17.15 -80.50
C ASP A 608 40.47 -17.21 -79.35
N LEU A 609 39.51 -18.17 -79.37
CA LEU A 609 38.61 -18.45 -78.24
C LEU A 609 39.37 -18.90 -76.98
N VAL A 610 40.34 -19.80 -77.12
CA VAL A 610 41.18 -20.27 -76.00
C VAL A 610 42.05 -19.13 -75.45
N LYS A 611 42.59 -18.28 -76.32
CA LYS A 611 43.39 -17.12 -75.91
C LYS A 611 42.57 -16.12 -75.08
N SER A 612 41.36 -15.78 -75.53
CA SER A 612 40.45 -14.93 -74.76
C SER A 612 40.07 -15.51 -73.39
N LEU A 613 40.01 -16.85 -73.25
CA LEU A 613 39.78 -17.50 -71.95
C LEU A 613 40.98 -17.38 -71.01
N LEU A 614 42.20 -17.57 -71.53
CA LEU A 614 43.43 -17.44 -70.75
C LEU A 614 43.64 -16.00 -70.25
N ASP A 615 43.21 -15.01 -71.04
CA ASP A 615 43.23 -13.61 -70.64
C ASP A 615 42.26 -13.31 -69.48
N LEU A 616 41.12 -14.02 -69.37
CA LEU A 616 40.20 -13.91 -68.21
C LEU A 616 40.83 -14.44 -66.91
N GLY A 617 41.70 -15.44 -67.00
CA GLY A 617 42.38 -16.05 -65.85
C GLY A 617 43.59 -15.25 -65.35
N ARG A 618 44.16 -14.37 -66.19
CA ARG A 618 45.42 -13.65 -65.94
C ARG A 618 45.25 -12.19 -65.50
N MET A 619 44.06 -11.77 -65.10
CA MET A 619 43.81 -10.43 -64.56
C MET A 619 44.37 -10.29 -63.13
N GLU A 620 45.69 -10.16 -63.00
CA GLU A 620 46.31 -9.42 -61.91
C GLU A 620 46.52 -7.99 -62.43
N SER A 621 45.60 -7.08 -62.12
CA SER A 621 45.86 -5.66 -62.25
C SER A 621 46.05 -5.01 -60.87
N PRO A 622 46.92 -4.01 -60.75
CA PRO A 622 47.25 -3.35 -59.48
C PRO A 622 46.01 -2.71 -58.85
N ASN A 623 46.16 -2.29 -57.59
CA ASN A 623 45.14 -1.56 -56.84
C ASN A 623 44.52 -0.40 -57.65
N ARG A 624 43.27 -0.01 -57.30
CA ARG A 624 42.66 1.21 -57.84
C ARG A 624 43.52 2.42 -57.47
N ASP A 625 43.74 3.29 -58.44
CA ASP A 625 44.49 4.53 -58.26
C ASP A 625 43.60 5.73 -58.62
N LEU A 626 43.92 6.89 -58.03
CA LEU A 626 43.31 8.16 -58.44
C LEU A 626 43.99 8.61 -59.74
N VAL A 627 43.26 8.53 -60.85
CA VAL A 627 43.79 8.80 -62.20
C VAL A 627 42.97 9.88 -62.89
N SER A 628 43.64 10.71 -63.70
CA SER A 628 42.97 11.69 -64.56
C SER A 628 42.21 10.96 -65.68
N PRO A 629 40.91 11.19 -65.87
CA PRO A 629 40.16 10.56 -66.95
C PRO A 629 40.67 10.96 -68.35
N TYR A 630 41.24 12.17 -68.47
CA TYR A 630 41.90 12.62 -69.70
C TYR A 630 43.08 11.73 -70.10
N TYR A 631 43.85 11.23 -69.12
CA TYR A 631 44.96 10.33 -69.39
C TYR A 631 44.48 9.02 -70.03
N ILE A 632 43.39 8.44 -69.52
CA ILE A 632 42.80 7.20 -70.04
C ILE A 632 42.26 7.40 -71.46
N LEU A 633 41.58 8.54 -71.71
CA LEU A 633 41.07 8.89 -73.03
C LEU A 633 42.18 8.95 -74.09
N VAL A 634 43.28 9.65 -73.80
CA VAL A 634 44.39 9.84 -74.73
C VAL A 634 45.01 8.50 -75.10
N ARG A 635 45.28 7.64 -74.12
CA ARG A 635 45.91 6.35 -74.39
C ARG A 635 45.01 5.40 -75.19
N ALA A 636 43.74 5.30 -74.82
CA ALA A 636 42.78 4.50 -75.58
C ALA A 636 42.68 5.00 -77.03
N SER A 637 42.67 6.32 -77.23
CA SER A 637 42.66 6.96 -78.54
C SER A 637 43.88 6.61 -79.39
N GLU A 638 45.10 6.70 -78.83
CA GLU A 638 46.35 6.39 -79.54
C GLU A 638 46.38 4.95 -80.09
N LEU A 639 45.83 3.99 -79.34
CA LEU A 639 45.81 2.58 -79.73
C LEU A 639 44.82 2.28 -80.87
N VAL A 640 43.69 3.01 -80.93
CA VAL A 640 42.63 2.77 -81.93
C VAL A 640 42.76 3.64 -83.17
N GLU A 641 43.44 4.80 -83.09
CA GLU A 641 43.64 5.74 -84.21
C GLU A 641 44.26 5.07 -85.45
N VAL A 642 45.24 4.17 -85.25
CA VAL A 642 45.90 3.45 -86.35
C VAL A 642 44.91 2.53 -87.07
N SER A 643 44.01 1.88 -86.32
CA SER A 643 42.99 0.99 -86.85
C SER A 643 41.90 1.76 -87.61
N CYS A 644 41.48 2.92 -87.09
CA CYS A 644 40.56 3.83 -87.79
C CYS A 644 41.13 4.32 -89.13
N LYS A 645 42.40 4.78 -89.14
CA LYS A 645 43.09 5.25 -90.36
C LYS A 645 43.18 4.16 -91.42
N LYS A 646 43.51 2.92 -91.04
CA LYS A 646 43.56 1.77 -91.96
C LYS A 646 42.21 1.45 -92.61
N LYS A 647 41.10 1.77 -91.94
CA LYS A 647 39.73 1.55 -92.41
C LYS A 647 39.09 2.79 -93.04
N GLY A 648 39.82 3.90 -93.12
CA GLY A 648 39.33 5.17 -93.69
C GLY A 648 38.28 5.88 -92.82
N ILE A 649 38.24 5.60 -91.51
CA ILE A 649 37.28 6.19 -90.56
C ILE A 649 37.88 7.46 -89.96
N GLU A 650 37.12 8.57 -89.99
CA GLU A 650 37.47 9.80 -89.30
C GLU A 650 37.28 9.63 -87.79
N PHE A 651 38.36 9.82 -87.03
CA PHE A 651 38.37 9.65 -85.58
C PHE A 651 38.58 11.00 -84.89
N THR A 652 37.59 11.47 -84.14
CA THR A 652 37.64 12.74 -83.40
C THR A 652 37.61 12.48 -81.90
N ARG A 653 38.27 13.36 -81.14
CA ARG A 653 38.27 13.30 -79.67
C ARG A 653 37.88 14.64 -79.07
N HIS A 654 37.04 14.63 -78.04
CA HIS A 654 36.69 15.82 -77.27
C HIS A 654 36.86 15.58 -75.76
N ALA A 655 37.19 16.64 -75.03
CA ALA A 655 37.31 16.61 -73.58
C ALA A 655 36.71 17.89 -72.98
N GLY A 656 35.79 17.72 -72.04
CA GLY A 656 35.20 18.82 -71.29
C GLY A 656 36.23 19.55 -70.40
N PRO A 657 35.99 20.83 -70.07
CA PRO A 657 36.85 21.59 -69.17
C PRO A 657 36.73 21.09 -67.73
N ASN A 658 37.83 21.11 -66.96
CA ASN A 658 37.88 20.82 -65.51
C ASN A 658 37.31 19.46 -65.08
N LEU A 659 37.89 18.37 -65.57
CA LEU A 659 37.46 17.01 -65.21
C LEU A 659 38.08 16.56 -63.88
N PRO A 660 37.28 16.11 -62.89
CA PRO A 660 37.79 15.55 -61.65
C PRO A 660 38.48 14.21 -61.87
N GLY A 661 39.37 13.83 -60.94
CA GLY A 661 39.97 12.50 -60.93
C GLY A 661 38.94 11.40 -60.71
N ILE A 662 39.24 10.20 -61.19
CA ILE A 662 38.43 9.00 -60.96
C ILE A 662 39.29 7.94 -60.27
N PHE A 663 38.69 7.21 -59.32
CA PHE A 663 39.39 6.19 -58.54
C PHE A 663 39.16 4.80 -59.14
N VAL A 664 40.01 4.41 -60.10
CA VAL A 664 39.78 3.25 -60.97
C VAL A 664 41.07 2.47 -61.25
N ARG A 665 40.93 1.22 -61.68
CA ARG A 665 42.00 0.47 -62.36
C ARG A 665 42.04 0.94 -63.81
N TRP A 666 42.88 1.92 -64.08
CA TRP A 666 42.84 2.66 -65.35
C TRP A 666 43.07 1.77 -66.58
N GLN A 667 43.84 0.68 -66.46
CA GLN A 667 44.05 -0.27 -67.56
C GLN A 667 42.75 -1.01 -67.96
N GLU A 668 41.88 -1.29 -66.99
CA GLU A 668 40.59 -1.94 -67.26
C GLU A 668 39.64 -0.97 -67.97
N ILE A 669 39.61 0.30 -67.55
CA ILE A 669 38.81 1.32 -68.23
C ILE A 669 39.34 1.58 -69.66
N GLU A 670 40.66 1.66 -69.84
CA GLU A 670 41.30 1.74 -71.16
C GLU A 670 40.84 0.59 -72.08
N GLN A 671 40.82 -0.64 -71.56
CA GLN A 671 40.33 -1.81 -72.29
C GLN A 671 38.83 -1.69 -72.65
N VAL A 672 37.99 -1.18 -71.75
CA VAL A 672 36.57 -0.94 -72.03
C VAL A 672 36.39 0.02 -73.20
N LEU A 673 37.13 1.12 -73.22
CA LEU A 673 37.08 2.11 -74.30
C LEU A 673 37.54 1.49 -75.63
N ILE A 674 38.65 0.75 -75.62
CA ILE A 674 39.15 0.05 -76.81
C ILE A 674 38.10 -0.93 -77.34
N ASN A 675 37.47 -1.74 -76.48
CA ASN A 675 36.45 -2.70 -76.89
C ASN A 675 35.26 -2.02 -77.57
N CYS A 676 34.81 -0.89 -77.04
CA CYS A 676 33.69 -0.12 -77.59
C CYS A 676 34.05 0.50 -78.95
N VAL A 677 35.23 1.10 -79.09
CA VAL A 677 35.69 1.67 -80.37
C VAL A 677 35.95 0.59 -81.41
N VAL A 678 36.53 -0.56 -81.03
CA VAL A 678 36.74 -1.69 -81.94
C VAL A 678 35.40 -2.26 -82.44
N ASN A 679 34.39 -2.34 -81.58
CA ASN A 679 33.04 -2.70 -81.99
C ASN A 679 32.47 -1.69 -83.00
N SER A 680 32.69 -0.40 -82.79
CA SER A 680 32.27 0.68 -83.69
C SER A 680 32.96 0.60 -85.06
N ILE A 681 34.28 0.42 -85.09
CA ILE A 681 35.09 0.24 -86.32
C ILE A 681 34.56 -0.95 -87.13
N ASN A 682 34.29 -2.05 -86.46
CA ASN A 682 33.79 -3.26 -87.08
C ASN A 682 32.38 -3.08 -87.65
N ALA A 683 31.48 -2.44 -86.90
CA ALA A 683 30.11 -2.19 -87.33
C ALA A 683 30.06 -1.31 -88.60
N ILE A 684 30.88 -0.26 -88.66
CA ILE A 684 31.01 0.60 -89.84
C ILE A 684 31.63 -0.15 -91.02
N SER A 685 32.71 -0.90 -90.78
CA SER A 685 33.45 -1.60 -91.84
C SER A 685 32.65 -2.72 -92.52
N GLU A 686 31.60 -3.21 -91.87
CA GLU A 686 30.77 -4.32 -92.36
C GLU A 686 29.40 -3.89 -92.91
N MET A 687 29.11 -2.59 -92.85
CA MET A 687 27.89 -2.02 -93.41
C MET A 687 27.97 -2.02 -94.94
N ASP A 688 26.88 -2.41 -95.61
CA ASP A 688 26.75 -2.35 -97.07
C ASP A 688 25.46 -1.62 -97.47
N PRO A 689 25.54 -0.43 -98.12
CA PRO A 689 26.75 0.31 -98.48
C PRO A 689 27.41 0.98 -97.27
N VAL A 690 28.76 1.05 -97.28
CA VAL A 690 29.54 1.78 -96.27
C VAL A 690 29.14 3.27 -96.28
N PRO A 691 29.03 3.95 -95.12
CA PRO A 691 28.72 5.38 -95.04
C PRO A 691 29.69 6.22 -95.87
N LYS A 692 29.21 7.25 -96.58
CA LYS A 692 30.06 8.17 -97.38
C LYS A 692 31.15 8.86 -96.56
N PHE A 693 30.89 9.09 -95.27
CA PHE A 693 31.82 9.69 -94.31
C PHE A 693 31.76 8.91 -92.99
N PRO A 694 32.50 7.80 -92.86
CA PRO A 694 32.51 7.02 -91.62
C PRO A 694 33.22 7.82 -90.52
N LYS A 695 32.55 8.04 -89.39
CA LYS A 695 33.07 8.80 -88.26
C LYS A 695 32.87 8.05 -86.94
N ILE A 696 33.87 8.14 -86.07
CA ILE A 696 33.80 7.72 -84.67
C ILE A 696 34.31 8.86 -83.81
N GLU A 697 33.53 9.25 -82.83
CA GLU A 697 33.86 10.30 -81.88
C GLU A 697 34.00 9.71 -80.48
N ILE A 698 35.09 10.01 -79.78
CA ILE A 698 35.30 9.65 -78.39
C ILE A 698 35.40 10.90 -77.50
N GLY A 699 34.66 10.89 -76.40
CA GLY A 699 34.41 12.05 -75.57
C GLY A 699 34.59 11.79 -74.10
N ILE A 700 34.89 12.83 -73.34
CA ILE A 700 34.77 12.84 -71.88
C ILE A 700 34.09 14.11 -71.40
N ASP A 701 33.04 13.96 -70.59
CA ASP A 701 32.29 15.07 -70.02
C ASP A 701 32.01 14.85 -68.53
N LEU A 702 31.75 15.95 -67.80
CA LEU A 702 31.27 15.93 -66.41
C LEU A 702 29.75 16.12 -66.41
N VAL A 703 29.02 15.14 -65.91
CA VAL A 703 27.55 15.16 -65.84
C VAL A 703 27.10 15.05 -64.39
N ARG A 704 26.20 15.93 -63.96
CA ARG A 704 25.61 15.89 -62.62
C ARG A 704 24.24 15.24 -62.65
N ILE A 705 24.10 14.06 -62.03
CA ILE A 705 22.85 13.31 -61.95
C ILE A 705 22.51 13.11 -60.48
N SER A 706 21.28 13.48 -60.07
CA SER A 706 20.77 13.25 -58.72
C SER A 706 21.71 13.75 -57.59
N LYS A 707 22.31 14.94 -57.79
CA LYS A 707 23.29 15.60 -56.89
C LYS A 707 24.69 14.96 -56.82
N LYS A 708 24.97 13.86 -57.55
CA LYS A 708 26.29 13.23 -57.67
C LYS A 708 26.95 13.63 -58.99
N ASP A 709 28.27 13.85 -58.96
CA ASP A 709 29.07 14.17 -60.14
C ASP A 709 29.61 12.89 -60.78
N TRP A 710 29.45 12.78 -62.10
CA TRP A 710 29.85 11.62 -62.90
C TRP A 710 30.77 12.05 -64.03
N VAL A 711 31.88 11.34 -64.20
CA VAL A 711 32.71 11.43 -65.40
C VAL A 711 32.15 10.44 -66.42
N VAL A 712 31.74 10.95 -67.57
CA VAL A 712 31.09 10.18 -68.62
C VAL A 712 32.02 10.07 -69.83
N PHE A 713 32.46 8.86 -70.16
CA PHE A 713 33.09 8.60 -71.45
C PHE A 713 32.01 8.32 -72.48
N SER A 714 32.00 9.05 -73.59
CA SER A 714 31.05 8.86 -74.69
C SER A 714 31.77 8.33 -75.93
N ILE A 715 31.20 7.34 -76.61
CA ILE A 715 31.69 6.82 -77.88
C ILE A 715 30.52 6.81 -78.85
N GLU A 716 30.61 7.61 -79.91
CA GLU A 716 29.53 7.78 -80.88
C GLU A 716 30.01 7.39 -82.29
N ASP A 717 29.29 6.48 -82.93
CA ASP A 717 29.55 6.02 -84.29
C ASP A 717 28.36 6.28 -85.21
N ASN A 718 28.61 6.40 -86.51
CA ASN A 718 27.57 6.50 -87.54
C ASN A 718 27.38 5.19 -88.33
N GLY A 719 27.54 4.06 -87.67
CA GLY A 719 27.33 2.73 -88.23
C GLY A 719 25.86 2.34 -88.38
N PRO A 720 25.57 1.04 -88.59
CA PRO A 720 24.22 0.55 -88.89
C PRO A 720 23.23 0.64 -87.72
N GLY A 721 23.70 0.93 -86.50
CA GLY A 721 22.89 0.91 -85.28
C GLY A 721 22.34 -0.47 -84.92
N MET A 722 21.53 -0.53 -83.86
CA MET A 722 20.94 -1.75 -83.32
C MET A 722 19.41 -1.65 -83.31
N SER A 723 18.73 -2.79 -83.53
CA SER A 723 17.30 -2.90 -83.26
C SER A 723 17.03 -3.06 -81.76
N GLU A 724 15.81 -2.74 -81.31
CA GLU A 724 15.41 -2.85 -79.89
C GLU A 724 15.66 -4.27 -79.34
N SER A 725 15.35 -5.29 -80.14
CA SER A 725 15.60 -6.71 -79.80
C SER A 725 17.07 -7.09 -79.64
N VAL A 726 17.98 -6.38 -80.32
CA VAL A 726 19.44 -6.59 -80.24
C VAL A 726 20.01 -5.80 -79.07
N LEU A 727 19.49 -4.60 -78.81
CA LEU A 727 19.91 -3.73 -77.71
C LEU A 727 19.65 -4.39 -76.34
N ASP A 728 18.48 -5.01 -76.15
CA ASP A 728 18.14 -5.74 -74.92
C ASP A 728 19.09 -6.90 -74.62
N LYS A 729 19.69 -7.47 -75.66
CA LYS A 729 20.59 -8.63 -75.57
C LYS A 729 22.07 -8.27 -75.68
N ALA A 730 22.41 -7.00 -75.96
CA ALA A 730 23.77 -6.56 -76.27
C ALA A 730 24.79 -6.81 -75.13
N PHE A 731 24.32 -6.87 -73.89
CA PHE A 731 25.14 -7.14 -72.71
C PHE A 731 25.13 -8.61 -72.26
N LEU A 732 24.34 -9.48 -72.91
CA LEU A 732 24.35 -10.91 -72.60
C LEU A 732 25.68 -11.53 -73.04
N PRO A 733 26.34 -12.35 -72.20
CA PRO A 733 27.56 -13.05 -72.57
C PRO A 733 27.36 -13.88 -73.85
N LEU A 734 28.34 -13.87 -74.76
CA LEU A 734 28.36 -14.62 -76.03
C LEU A 734 27.29 -14.18 -77.07
N PHE A 735 26.48 -13.16 -76.76
CA PHE A 735 25.56 -12.60 -77.75
C PHE A 735 26.33 -11.75 -78.76
N THR A 736 26.25 -12.12 -80.04
CA THR A 736 26.88 -11.37 -81.13
C THR A 736 26.06 -11.46 -82.40
N THR A 737 25.92 -10.33 -83.09
CA THR A 737 25.34 -10.23 -84.44
C THR A 737 26.34 -10.61 -85.53
N ARG A 738 27.61 -10.89 -85.17
CA ARG A 738 28.72 -11.19 -86.09
C ARG A 738 29.27 -12.61 -85.93
N ARG A 739 28.43 -13.58 -85.57
CA ARG A 739 28.85 -14.97 -85.26
C ARG A 739 29.53 -15.69 -86.44
N GLU A 740 29.18 -15.30 -87.67
CA GLU A 740 29.78 -15.80 -88.92
C GLU A 740 31.07 -15.06 -89.31
N LYS A 741 31.32 -13.87 -88.75
CA LYS A 741 32.46 -12.98 -89.04
C LYS A 741 33.43 -12.84 -87.84
N GLN A 742 33.61 -13.92 -87.09
CA GLN A 742 34.54 -14.03 -85.94
C GLN A 742 34.23 -13.12 -84.72
N GLY A 743 32.98 -12.68 -84.53
CA GLY A 743 32.57 -12.02 -83.28
C GLY A 743 32.54 -13.00 -82.10
N THR A 744 33.20 -12.68 -81.00
CA THR A 744 33.21 -13.51 -79.78
C THR A 744 32.03 -13.25 -78.84
N GLY A 745 31.34 -12.11 -78.98
CA GLY A 745 30.19 -11.74 -78.12
C GLY A 745 30.55 -11.48 -76.66
N LEU A 746 31.84 -11.45 -76.31
CA LEU A 746 32.31 -11.27 -74.93
C LEU A 746 32.67 -9.82 -74.59
N GLY A 747 32.94 -8.98 -75.59
CA GLY A 747 33.47 -7.62 -75.37
C GLY A 747 32.58 -6.73 -74.52
N LEU A 748 31.29 -6.57 -74.88
CA LEU A 748 30.37 -5.68 -74.16
C LEU A 748 29.93 -6.25 -72.80
N SER A 749 29.80 -7.56 -72.66
CA SER A 749 29.50 -8.20 -71.37
C SER A 749 30.65 -8.04 -70.37
N ILE A 750 31.90 -8.16 -70.84
CA ILE A 750 33.10 -7.89 -70.03
C ILE A 750 33.16 -6.42 -69.66
N SER A 751 32.90 -5.52 -70.63
CA SER A 751 32.87 -4.08 -70.37
C SER A 751 31.86 -3.71 -69.29
N LYS A 752 30.64 -4.26 -69.32
CA LYS A 752 29.65 -4.01 -68.28
C LYS A 752 30.09 -4.51 -66.90
N LYS A 753 30.73 -5.67 -66.83
CA LYS A 753 31.27 -6.19 -65.56
C LYS A 753 32.37 -5.28 -65.00
N ILE A 754 33.34 -4.88 -65.83
CA ILE A 754 34.42 -3.97 -65.42
C ILE A 754 33.86 -2.65 -64.89
N ILE A 755 32.89 -2.06 -65.58
CA ILE A 755 32.30 -0.78 -65.17
C ILE A 755 31.50 -0.92 -63.88
N ASN A 756 30.72 -1.98 -63.72
CA ASN A 756 29.99 -2.26 -62.47
C ASN A 756 30.93 -2.48 -61.28
N GLU A 757 32.06 -3.17 -61.48
CA GLU A 757 33.08 -3.32 -60.43
C GLU A 757 33.60 -1.96 -59.96
N HIS A 758 33.69 -0.97 -60.85
CA HIS A 758 34.09 0.40 -60.53
C HIS A 758 32.95 1.32 -60.06
N GLU A 759 31.82 0.76 -59.64
CA GLU A 759 30.62 1.51 -59.20
C GLU A 759 30.08 2.46 -60.29
N GLY A 760 30.39 2.14 -61.55
CA GLY A 760 29.91 2.84 -62.72
C GLY A 760 28.70 2.16 -63.36
N ASP A 761 28.21 2.75 -64.44
CA ASP A 761 27.19 2.15 -65.30
C ASP A 761 27.53 2.36 -66.79
N ILE A 762 27.03 1.49 -67.66
CA ILE A 762 27.24 1.59 -69.12
C ILE A 762 25.89 1.52 -69.85
N LEU A 763 25.61 2.57 -70.62
CA LEU A 763 24.37 2.72 -71.38
C LEU A 763 24.67 2.72 -72.88
N ILE A 764 23.81 2.07 -73.65
CA ILE A 764 23.87 2.05 -75.12
C ILE A 764 22.60 2.72 -75.63
N LYS A 765 22.77 3.77 -76.43
CA LYS A 765 21.71 4.45 -77.17
C LYS A 765 21.94 4.18 -78.65
N SER A 766 21.08 3.40 -79.27
CA SER A 766 21.22 3.02 -80.67
C SER A 766 19.86 2.91 -81.35
N LYS A 767 19.79 3.31 -82.62
CA LYS A 767 18.63 3.12 -83.48
C LYS A 767 19.10 2.61 -84.83
N LEU A 768 18.33 1.71 -85.43
CA LEU A 768 18.67 1.13 -86.72
C LEU A 768 18.82 2.22 -87.79
N GLY A 769 20.01 2.31 -88.40
CA GLY A 769 20.36 3.30 -89.43
C GLY A 769 20.88 4.65 -88.92
N GLU A 770 20.86 4.92 -87.61
CA GLU A 770 21.27 6.21 -87.02
C GLU A 770 22.59 6.13 -86.22
N GLY A 771 23.25 4.97 -86.22
CA GLY A 771 24.50 4.75 -85.46
C GLY A 771 24.28 4.32 -84.01
N THR A 772 25.38 4.28 -83.24
CA THR A 772 25.35 3.89 -81.82
C THR A 772 26.14 4.89 -80.98
N LYS A 773 25.58 5.23 -79.82
CA LYS A 773 26.23 5.99 -78.76
C LYS A 773 26.33 5.16 -77.50
N ILE A 774 27.55 4.96 -77.02
CA ILE A 774 27.85 4.26 -75.76
C ILE A 774 28.29 5.31 -74.73
N GLU A 775 27.65 5.32 -73.57
CA GLU A 775 27.94 6.22 -72.46
C GLU A 775 28.38 5.38 -71.25
N ILE A 776 29.58 5.65 -70.75
CA ILE A 776 30.17 4.95 -69.60
C ILE A 776 30.28 5.95 -68.46
N PHE A 777 29.51 5.74 -67.40
CA PHE A 777 29.43 6.58 -66.21
C PHE A 777 30.38 6.05 -65.15
N LEU A 778 31.30 6.90 -64.68
CA LEU A 778 32.18 6.61 -63.56
C LEU A 778 32.03 7.69 -62.48
N PRO A 779 32.03 7.32 -61.19
CA PRO A 779 31.86 8.30 -60.11
C PRO A 779 33.07 9.26 -60.07
N ALA A 780 32.80 10.56 -60.08
CA ALA A 780 33.84 11.56 -59.87
C ALA A 780 34.36 11.48 -58.43
N TYR A 781 35.68 11.57 -58.25
CA TYR A 781 36.26 11.70 -56.92
C TYR A 781 35.98 13.09 -56.37
N SER A 782 35.06 13.18 -55.41
CA SER A 782 34.90 14.36 -54.57
C SER A 782 35.78 14.18 -53.34
N GLU A 783 36.77 15.05 -53.13
CA GLU A 783 37.32 15.25 -51.78
C GLU A 783 36.16 15.66 -50.89
N ILE A 784 35.62 14.69 -50.13
CA ILE A 784 34.85 15.02 -48.95
C ILE A 784 35.90 15.69 -48.05
N ASN A 785 35.77 17.01 -47.88
CA ASN A 785 36.43 17.71 -46.79
C ASN A 785 35.92 17.09 -45.48
N GLU A 786 36.64 16.08 -45.00
CA GLU A 786 36.61 15.59 -43.62
C GLU A 786 37.97 15.84 -42.98
#